data_AF-A0A7C6ULT7-F1
#
_entry.id   AF-A0A7C6ULT7-F1
#
_cell.length_a   1.000
_cell.length_b   1.000
_cell.length_c   1.000
_cell.angle_alpha   90.00
_cell.angle_beta   90.00
_cell.angle_gamma   90.00
#
_symmetry.space_group_name_H-M   'P 1'
#
loop_
_entity.id
_entity.type
_entity.pdbx_description
1 polymer ?
#
loop_
_entity_poly.entity_id
_entity_poly.type
_entity_poly.pdbx_seq_one_letter_code
_entity_poly.pdbx_strand_id
1 'polypeptide(L)'
;MDNQKRDFIELEHDMGKKLESLTDAHVDEEFKNRLWEDLKSRYNETNPQKTNKTCNIDNKTPKGNKKGLLIKWGSIAAAVLFLSSLFVTTFLPLRKANDVAMSPLLFPMQAFAAGGSDLSLDAGFDTLREVKFEVKGDLPKAPQKGQIFCLQNRLTTVDDYMSMAKAIGMKNPEIVGKDPNDSVSQFFSIISGKHYLMVWPKSGIWDYEYRIYELNEFENDLKEDEEGNVKEDMEDGKEIDKESAKDIAKQWLKKLGQLPNEEYKMTVEDTRDSDIPVALGFSVVLVPETGPDANKSHDANKPVEMGRQIRMLIGTDGQVISASYNWPELKETSEIPLADYDEAIESLNRGEGRFDAKEYFGEKGVAFIQDVEIGYQLAYSIDYTPYLVPIGIFSGKLTSQGTTKSFTAYIPMLKKPGIKNAANFEIRTEFPEYLKEANLIAERQHSLTQSELESLMTFFGMEKKSQEEDLINGTKGEELHYTSYDYGWLYRGQKHTTTKQVSEEKAVEIAQDIAKKIPVLPGTLGKPWIYPTGEEEFYTIGLPFLYDGIPVVTPNYPGYVSHIIISLYKDGTLWSVDSRMHMEAGKKVELISPQEAKQKLLENEYIMTIDDLFGYFYGDRFAADKSTVTKIELVYIPCHPELARSEEYTLMYRFSGKTIISGNEMDFAAFVKAQK
;
A
#
# COMPACT_ATOMS: atom_id res chain seq x y z
N MET A 1 -27.25 -34.32 -46.68
CA MET A 1 -27.52 -33.56 -45.45
C MET A 1 -26.20 -33.52 -44.70
N ASP A 2 -25.56 -32.36 -44.63
CA ASP A 2 -24.18 -32.21 -44.16
C ASP A 2 -23.98 -32.81 -42.77
N ASN A 3 -22.94 -33.64 -42.61
CA ASN A 3 -22.56 -34.18 -41.30
C ASN A 3 -22.35 -33.06 -40.27
N GLN A 4 -21.92 -31.87 -40.72
CA GLN A 4 -21.80 -30.67 -39.88
C GLN A 4 -23.14 -30.20 -39.29
N LYS A 5 -24.24 -30.28 -40.05
CA LYS A 5 -25.56 -29.85 -39.56
C LYS A 5 -26.10 -30.84 -38.52
N ARG A 6 -25.77 -32.13 -38.65
CA ARG A 6 -26.19 -33.17 -37.71
C ARG A 6 -25.40 -33.12 -36.41
N ASP A 7 -24.08 -32.96 -36.48
CA ASP A 7 -23.21 -32.85 -35.30
C ASP A 7 -23.52 -31.58 -34.48
N PHE A 8 -23.93 -30.50 -35.16
CA PHE A 8 -24.32 -29.25 -34.50
C PHE A 8 -25.69 -29.35 -33.79
N ILE A 9 -26.67 -30.04 -34.40
CA ILE A 9 -27.97 -30.28 -33.78
C ILE A 9 -27.84 -31.18 -32.54
N GLU A 10 -26.94 -32.19 -32.58
CA GLU A 10 -26.64 -33.01 -31.40
C GLU A 10 -25.96 -32.19 -30.29
N LEU A 11 -25.03 -31.29 -30.64
CA LEU A 11 -24.38 -30.41 -29.67
C LEU A 11 -25.36 -29.40 -29.03
N GLU A 12 -26.23 -28.79 -29.84
CA GLU A 12 -27.26 -27.85 -29.39
C GLU A 12 -28.26 -28.54 -28.46
N HIS A 13 -28.68 -29.76 -28.78
CA HIS A 13 -29.57 -30.56 -27.94
C HIS A 13 -28.90 -31.00 -26.63
N ASP A 14 -27.63 -31.39 -26.66
CA ASP A 14 -26.89 -31.83 -25.45
C ASP A 14 -26.52 -30.65 -24.53
N MET A 15 -26.22 -29.48 -25.11
CA MET A 15 -26.04 -28.23 -24.37
C MET A 15 -27.36 -27.70 -23.80
N GLY A 16 -28.45 -27.77 -24.58
CA GLY A 16 -29.80 -27.40 -24.12
C GLY A 16 -30.22 -28.19 -22.89
N LYS A 17 -30.04 -29.52 -22.90
CA LYS A 17 -30.31 -30.38 -21.72
C LYS A 17 -29.45 -30.07 -20.50
N LYS A 18 -28.18 -29.68 -20.70
CA LYS A 18 -27.29 -29.30 -19.58
C LYS A 18 -27.63 -27.93 -19.02
N LEU A 19 -28.06 -26.99 -19.86
CA LEU A 19 -28.49 -25.65 -19.45
C LEU A 19 -29.85 -25.65 -18.75
N GLU A 20 -30.80 -26.49 -19.19
CA GLU A 20 -32.09 -26.71 -18.50
C GLU A 20 -31.89 -27.24 -17.06
N SER A 21 -30.77 -27.89 -16.75
CA SER A 21 -30.45 -28.35 -15.39
C SER A 21 -29.87 -27.27 -14.47
N LEU A 22 -29.54 -26.08 -15.02
CA LEU A 22 -28.78 -25.05 -14.32
C LEU A 22 -29.55 -23.74 -14.05
N THR A 23 -30.68 -23.44 -14.71
CA THR A 23 -31.71 -22.43 -14.31
C THR A 23 -32.77 -22.23 -15.41
N ASP A 24 -34.01 -21.85 -15.02
CA ASP A 24 -35.16 -21.53 -15.90
C ASP A 24 -34.98 -20.20 -16.68
N ALA A 25 -33.91 -20.05 -17.45
CA ALA A 25 -33.67 -18.87 -18.29
C ALA A 25 -33.78 -19.23 -19.78
N HIS A 26 -34.86 -18.82 -20.44
CA HIS A 26 -34.98 -18.93 -21.90
C HIS A 26 -34.03 -17.95 -22.59
N VAL A 27 -33.09 -18.49 -23.36
CA VAL A 27 -32.09 -17.74 -24.13
C VAL A 27 -32.74 -17.14 -25.38
N ASP A 28 -32.61 -15.83 -25.55
CA ASP A 28 -33.14 -15.06 -26.69
C ASP A 28 -32.49 -15.45 -28.04
N GLU A 29 -33.27 -15.40 -29.12
CA GLU A 29 -32.86 -15.74 -30.49
C GLU A 29 -31.80 -14.78 -31.06
N GLU A 30 -31.77 -13.53 -30.60
CA GLU A 30 -30.72 -12.58 -31.00
C GLU A 30 -29.33 -12.99 -30.47
N PHE A 31 -29.30 -13.65 -29.31
CA PHE A 31 -28.07 -14.21 -28.75
C PHE A 31 -27.59 -15.44 -29.54
N LYS A 32 -28.52 -16.35 -29.89
CA LYS A 32 -28.18 -17.53 -30.70
C LYS A 32 -27.58 -17.16 -32.05
N ASN A 33 -28.11 -16.11 -32.69
CA ASN A 33 -27.59 -15.62 -33.97
C ASN A 33 -26.20 -14.97 -33.85
N ARG A 34 -25.91 -14.25 -32.75
CA ARG A 34 -24.57 -13.68 -32.51
C ARG A 34 -23.52 -14.75 -32.23
N LEU A 35 -23.87 -15.73 -31.41
CA LEU A 35 -23.00 -16.88 -31.14
C LEU A 35 -22.72 -17.68 -32.42
N TRP A 36 -23.73 -17.83 -33.28
CA TRP A 36 -23.59 -18.50 -34.58
C TRP A 36 -22.60 -17.78 -35.51
N GLU A 37 -22.68 -16.46 -35.63
CA GLU A 37 -21.77 -15.69 -36.48
C GLU A 37 -20.33 -15.68 -35.95
N ASP A 38 -20.14 -15.60 -34.63
CA ASP A 38 -18.78 -15.62 -34.04
C ASP A 38 -18.11 -16.99 -34.18
N LEU A 39 -18.85 -18.08 -33.98
CA LEU A 39 -18.35 -19.44 -34.21
C LEU A 39 -18.00 -19.70 -35.67
N LYS A 40 -18.79 -19.14 -36.61
CA LYS A 40 -18.56 -19.26 -38.04
C LYS A 40 -17.34 -18.45 -38.49
N SER A 41 -17.13 -17.27 -37.91
CA SER A 41 -15.93 -16.45 -38.12
C SER A 41 -14.66 -17.19 -37.71
N ARG A 42 -14.59 -17.71 -36.48
CA ARG A 42 -13.40 -18.40 -35.96
C ARG A 42 -13.13 -19.75 -36.64
N TYR A 43 -14.17 -20.43 -37.13
CA TYR A 43 -14.01 -21.63 -37.94
C TYR A 43 -13.37 -21.33 -39.31
N ASN A 44 -13.69 -20.19 -39.91
CA ASN A 44 -13.08 -19.76 -41.17
C ASN A 44 -11.62 -19.28 -40.98
N GLU A 45 -11.29 -18.66 -39.85
CA GLU A 45 -9.90 -18.26 -39.52
C GLU A 45 -8.97 -19.46 -39.32
N THR A 46 -9.48 -20.54 -38.75
CA THR A 46 -8.70 -21.78 -38.52
C THR A 46 -8.63 -22.71 -39.74
N ASN A 47 -9.29 -22.34 -40.85
CA ASN A 47 -9.30 -23.11 -42.09
C ASN A 47 -9.34 -22.16 -43.31
N PRO A 48 -8.23 -21.48 -43.65
CA PRO A 48 -8.20 -20.61 -44.83
C PRO A 48 -8.43 -21.46 -46.09
N GLN A 49 -9.56 -21.20 -46.77
CA GLN A 49 -9.80 -21.77 -48.09
C GLN A 49 -8.65 -21.37 -49.02
N LYS A 50 -7.93 -22.37 -49.54
CA LYS A 50 -6.94 -22.21 -50.62
C LYS A 50 -7.63 -21.52 -51.80
N THR A 51 -7.30 -20.25 -51.99
CA THR A 51 -7.59 -19.53 -53.23
C THR A 51 -6.77 -20.14 -54.37
N ASN A 52 -7.48 -20.49 -55.43
CA ASN A 52 -6.95 -21.12 -56.63
C ASN A 52 -5.83 -20.28 -57.28
N LYS A 53 -4.59 -20.80 -57.26
CA LYS A 53 -3.60 -20.54 -58.31
C LYS A 53 -3.14 -21.87 -58.88
N THR A 54 -3.49 -22.06 -60.14
CA THR A 54 -3.07 -23.11 -61.05
C THR A 54 -1.55 -23.25 -61.13
N CYS A 55 -1.03 -24.44 -60.85
CA CYS A 55 0.05 -25.08 -61.61
C CYS A 55 0.08 -26.60 -61.33
N ASN A 56 0.47 -27.34 -62.35
CA ASN A 56 0.25 -28.76 -62.60
C ASN A 56 1.15 -29.72 -61.80
N ILE A 57 0.57 -30.91 -61.51
CA ILE A 57 1.18 -32.27 -61.51
C ILE A 57 2.30 -32.56 -60.48
N ASP A 58 2.00 -33.35 -59.45
CA ASP A 58 2.29 -34.80 -59.50
C ASP A 58 1.68 -35.61 -58.34
N ASN A 59 1.22 -36.82 -58.67
CA ASN A 59 0.56 -37.76 -57.79
C ASN A 59 1.51 -38.36 -56.74
N LYS A 60 1.12 -38.33 -55.46
CA LYS A 60 1.43 -39.38 -54.47
C LYS A 60 0.48 -39.28 -53.28
N THR A 61 -0.48 -40.20 -53.19
CA THR A 61 -1.21 -40.49 -51.96
C THR A 61 -0.34 -41.34 -51.03
N PRO A 62 -0.31 -41.02 -49.72
CA PRO A 62 -0.59 -42.06 -48.72
C PRO A 62 -1.56 -41.56 -47.65
N LYS A 63 -2.73 -42.21 -47.54
CA LYS A 63 -3.07 -43.14 -46.44
C LYS A 63 -2.89 -42.59 -45.02
N GLY A 64 -4.03 -42.18 -44.45
CA GLY A 64 -4.48 -42.60 -43.12
C GLY A 64 -3.75 -42.06 -41.90
N ASN A 65 -4.38 -41.11 -41.19
CA ASN A 65 -4.31 -41.10 -39.73
C ASN A 65 -5.58 -40.50 -39.13
N LYS A 66 -6.46 -41.38 -38.62
CA LYS A 66 -7.65 -41.09 -37.80
C LYS A 66 -7.30 -40.51 -36.40
N LYS A 67 -6.15 -39.85 -36.25
CA LYS A 67 -5.73 -39.17 -35.00
C LYS A 67 -6.10 -37.67 -34.97
N GLY A 68 -6.52 -37.09 -36.10
CA GLY A 68 -6.88 -35.67 -36.19
C GLY A 68 -8.31 -35.31 -35.77
N LEU A 69 -9.18 -36.28 -35.48
CA LEU A 69 -10.58 -35.98 -35.09
C LEU A 69 -10.74 -35.78 -33.58
N LEU A 70 -10.08 -36.60 -32.74
CA LEU A 70 -10.18 -36.50 -31.28
C LEU A 70 -9.51 -35.23 -30.72
N ILE A 71 -8.46 -34.74 -31.37
CA ILE A 71 -7.80 -33.47 -31.02
C ILE A 71 -8.70 -32.26 -31.34
N LYS A 72 -9.61 -32.38 -32.33
CA LYS A 72 -10.56 -31.33 -32.71
C LYS A 72 -11.74 -31.20 -31.75
N TRP A 73 -12.21 -32.31 -31.17
CA TRP A 73 -13.27 -32.26 -30.15
C TRP A 73 -12.73 -31.86 -28.77
N GLY A 74 -11.48 -32.23 -28.43
CA GLY A 74 -10.82 -31.77 -27.20
C GLY A 74 -10.56 -30.26 -27.17
N SER A 75 -10.23 -29.66 -28.32
CA SER A 75 -10.02 -28.20 -28.43
C SER A 75 -11.33 -27.41 -28.44
N ILE A 76 -12.41 -27.95 -29.00
CA ILE A 76 -13.74 -27.33 -28.93
C ILE A 76 -14.34 -27.49 -27.52
N ALA A 77 -14.22 -28.66 -26.89
CA ALA A 77 -14.66 -28.83 -25.50
C ALA A 77 -13.82 -28.00 -24.52
N ALA A 78 -12.52 -27.85 -24.75
CA ALA A 78 -11.68 -26.95 -23.98
C ALA A 78 -12.06 -25.49 -24.24
N ALA A 79 -12.31 -25.07 -25.48
CA ALA A 79 -12.75 -23.71 -25.79
C ALA A 79 -14.14 -23.40 -25.22
N VAL A 80 -15.07 -24.36 -25.23
CA VAL A 80 -16.39 -24.23 -24.61
C VAL A 80 -16.30 -24.25 -23.09
N LEU A 81 -15.42 -25.06 -22.49
CA LEU A 81 -15.14 -25.02 -21.06
C LEU A 81 -14.47 -23.71 -20.66
N PHE A 82 -13.53 -23.20 -21.45
CA PHE A 82 -12.85 -21.92 -21.24
C PHE A 82 -13.83 -20.75 -21.42
N LEU A 83 -14.71 -20.80 -22.43
CA LEU A 83 -15.77 -19.83 -22.63
C LEU A 83 -16.83 -19.93 -21.54
N SER A 84 -17.14 -21.12 -21.01
CA SER A 84 -18.06 -21.31 -19.89
C SER A 84 -17.46 -20.88 -18.56
N SER A 85 -16.15 -21.06 -18.35
CA SER A 85 -15.45 -20.55 -17.16
C SER A 85 -15.29 -19.03 -17.23
N LEU A 86 -15.01 -18.48 -18.43
CA LEU A 86 -15.09 -17.04 -18.67
C LEU A 86 -16.52 -16.52 -18.50
N PHE A 87 -17.56 -17.26 -18.90
CA PHE A 87 -18.97 -16.87 -18.73
C PHE A 87 -19.42 -16.94 -17.27
N VAL A 88 -18.99 -17.93 -16.49
CA VAL A 88 -19.31 -17.98 -15.05
C VAL A 88 -18.60 -16.86 -14.27
N THR A 89 -17.43 -16.40 -14.74
CA THR A 89 -16.76 -15.22 -14.16
C THR A 89 -17.25 -13.89 -14.71
N THR A 90 -17.85 -13.82 -15.90
CA THR A 90 -18.38 -12.57 -16.49
C THR A 90 -19.89 -12.39 -16.36
N PHE A 91 -20.64 -13.45 -16.03
CA PHE A 91 -22.11 -13.45 -15.94
C PHE A 91 -22.66 -14.22 -14.71
N LEU A 92 -21.94 -14.22 -13.57
CA LEU A 92 -22.65 -13.86 -12.34
C LEU A 92 -23.33 -12.52 -12.67
N PRO A 93 -24.59 -12.28 -12.30
CA PRO A 93 -25.20 -10.99 -12.59
C PRO A 93 -24.33 -9.94 -11.91
N LEU A 94 -23.43 -9.32 -12.69
CA LEU A 94 -23.04 -7.94 -12.52
C LEU A 94 -24.39 -7.27 -12.46
N ARG A 95 -24.83 -7.02 -11.22
CA ARG A 95 -26.00 -6.20 -10.97
C ARG A 95 -25.85 -5.05 -11.93
N LYS A 96 -26.94 -4.68 -12.61
CA LYS A 96 -27.05 -3.33 -13.17
C LYS A 96 -26.53 -2.38 -12.09
N ALA A 97 -25.29 -1.94 -12.26
CA ALA A 97 -24.80 -0.58 -12.28
C ALA A 97 -25.72 0.44 -11.61
N ASN A 98 -26.26 0.12 -10.46
CA ASN A 98 -26.87 1.07 -9.56
C ASN A 98 -25.69 1.47 -8.67
N ASP A 99 -25.09 2.61 -9.04
CA ASP A 99 -23.92 3.28 -8.44
C ASP A 99 -22.52 2.92 -8.99
N VAL A 100 -22.38 2.80 -10.32
CA VAL A 100 -21.05 2.75 -11.02
C VAL A 100 -20.16 3.95 -10.67
N ALA A 101 -20.72 5.06 -10.19
CA ALA A 101 -19.97 6.26 -9.88
C ALA A 101 -19.02 6.13 -8.67
N MET A 102 -19.24 5.17 -7.75
CA MET A 102 -18.43 5.04 -6.51
C MET A 102 -17.38 3.93 -6.56
N SER A 103 -17.48 2.97 -7.48
CA SER A 103 -16.52 1.85 -7.59
C SER A 103 -15.07 2.29 -7.89
N PRO A 104 -14.81 3.38 -8.64
CA PRO A 104 -13.45 3.90 -8.81
C PRO A 104 -12.99 4.80 -7.66
N LEU A 105 -13.90 5.30 -6.82
CA LEU A 105 -13.64 6.32 -5.79
C LEU A 105 -13.10 5.73 -4.48
N LEU A 106 -12.36 4.63 -4.60
CA LEU A 106 -11.70 3.97 -3.51
C LEU A 106 -10.42 4.75 -3.20
N PHE A 107 -10.51 5.64 -2.23
CA PHE A 107 -9.38 6.47 -1.83
C PHE A 107 -8.62 5.76 -0.70
N PRO A 108 -7.32 5.44 -0.87
CA PRO A 108 -6.45 5.19 0.26
C PRO A 108 -6.37 6.51 1.02
N MET A 109 -7.01 6.56 2.20
CA MET A 109 -7.24 7.81 2.92
C MET A 109 -5.94 8.45 3.47
N GLN A 110 -4.76 7.85 3.22
CA GLN A 110 -3.54 8.18 3.96
C GLN A 110 -2.32 8.54 3.10
N ALA A 111 -2.29 8.32 1.77
CA ALA A 111 -0.98 8.26 1.10
C ALA A 111 -0.67 9.27 -0.02
N PHE A 112 -1.66 9.88 -0.71
CA PHE A 112 -1.35 10.54 -1.99
C PHE A 112 -1.72 12.02 -2.11
N ALA A 113 -2.36 12.62 -1.10
CA ALA A 113 -2.70 14.04 -1.15
C ALA A 113 -1.47 14.96 -0.97
N ALA A 114 -0.49 14.52 -0.19
CA ALA A 114 0.75 15.24 0.06
C ALA A 114 1.83 14.81 -0.95
N GLY A 115 1.73 15.26 -2.20
CA GLY A 115 2.88 15.23 -3.10
C GLY A 115 3.97 16.14 -2.55
N GLY A 116 5.10 15.60 -2.10
CA GLY A 116 6.13 16.36 -1.42
C GLY A 116 6.66 15.67 -0.18
N SER A 117 7.91 15.96 0.16
CA SER A 117 8.65 15.66 1.41
C SER A 117 7.93 15.93 2.74
N ASP A 118 6.67 16.36 2.71
CA ASP A 118 5.72 16.38 3.83
C ASP A 118 4.95 15.04 3.95
N LEU A 119 5.58 13.93 3.55
CA LEU A 119 5.51 12.69 4.35
C LEU A 119 6.20 12.95 5.69
N SER A 120 5.77 13.99 6.42
CA SER A 120 6.02 14.04 7.84
C SER A 120 5.40 12.77 8.40
N LEU A 121 6.17 12.11 9.25
CA LEU A 121 5.77 10.91 9.98
C LEU A 121 4.36 11.03 10.61
N ASP A 122 3.82 12.24 10.77
CA ASP A 122 2.52 12.55 11.34
C ASP A 122 1.30 12.14 10.49
N ALA A 123 1.39 12.13 9.15
CA ALA A 123 0.22 11.90 8.27
C ALA A 123 -0.34 10.46 8.31
N GLY A 124 0.36 9.53 8.98
CA GLY A 124 -0.04 8.13 9.13
C GLY A 124 -0.46 7.71 10.54
N PHE A 125 -0.33 8.58 11.55
CA PHE A 125 -0.62 8.25 12.95
C PHE A 125 -1.96 8.76 13.46
N ASP A 126 -2.77 9.37 12.59
CA ASP A 126 -4.09 9.89 12.96
C ASP A 126 -5.05 8.83 13.50
N THR A 127 -4.86 7.56 13.12
CA THR A 127 -5.58 6.40 13.67
C THR A 127 -5.19 6.07 15.11
N LEU A 128 -4.03 6.55 15.57
CA LEU A 128 -3.53 6.39 16.94
C LEU A 128 -4.06 7.46 17.88
N ARG A 129 -4.75 8.49 17.35
CA ARG A 129 -5.24 9.58 18.18
C ARG A 129 -6.27 9.06 19.18
N GLU A 130 -6.09 9.42 20.44
CA GLU A 130 -7.07 9.14 21.49
C GLU A 130 -7.97 10.36 21.76
N VAL A 131 -8.43 11.01 20.68
CA VAL A 131 -9.27 12.20 20.73
C VAL A 131 -10.72 11.86 20.40
N LYS A 132 -11.63 12.22 21.31
CA LYS A 132 -13.07 12.18 21.06
C LYS A 132 -13.56 13.50 20.49
N PHE A 133 -14.29 13.46 19.40
CA PHE A 133 -14.92 14.64 18.79
C PHE A 133 -16.35 14.82 19.29
N GLU A 134 -16.67 16.04 19.72
CA GLU A 134 -18.01 16.44 20.19
C GLU A 134 -18.41 17.77 19.57
N VAL A 135 -19.67 17.91 19.15
CA VAL A 135 -20.19 19.16 18.59
C VAL A 135 -20.61 20.11 19.69
N LYS A 136 -20.10 21.35 19.64
CA LYS A 136 -20.46 22.43 20.56
C LYS A 136 -20.83 23.70 19.78
N GLY A 137 -22.11 23.82 19.47
CA GLY A 137 -22.68 24.94 18.70
C GLY A 137 -23.67 24.43 17.66
N ASP A 138 -24.32 25.35 16.94
CA ASP A 138 -25.17 25.01 15.80
C ASP A 138 -24.30 24.98 14.54
N LEU A 139 -23.95 23.79 14.07
CA LEU A 139 -23.29 23.63 12.77
C LEU A 139 -24.27 23.98 11.64
N PRO A 140 -23.80 24.52 10.51
CA PRO A 140 -24.63 24.68 9.32
C PRO A 140 -25.24 23.34 8.89
N LYS A 141 -26.30 23.38 8.09
CA LYS A 141 -26.89 22.15 7.56
C LYS A 141 -25.88 21.45 6.62
N ALA A 142 -25.56 20.19 6.91
CA ALA A 142 -24.67 19.40 6.05
C ALA A 142 -25.20 19.32 4.60
N PRO A 143 -24.34 19.52 3.59
CA PRO A 143 -24.73 19.34 2.20
C PRO A 143 -25.07 17.88 1.93
N GLN A 144 -26.12 17.63 1.13
CA GLN A 144 -26.52 16.25 0.80
C GLN A 144 -25.79 15.71 -0.44
N LYS A 145 -25.22 16.60 -1.25
CA LYS A 145 -24.54 16.30 -2.50
C LYS A 145 -23.35 17.22 -2.69
N GLY A 146 -22.33 16.71 -3.37
CA GLY A 146 -21.10 17.43 -3.72
C GLY A 146 -20.66 17.04 -5.11
N GLN A 147 -19.77 17.85 -5.67
CA GLN A 147 -19.11 17.49 -6.93
C GLN A 147 -17.87 16.67 -6.61
N ILE A 148 -17.52 15.75 -7.48
CA ILE A 148 -16.20 15.14 -7.50
C ILE A 148 -15.60 15.40 -8.87
N PHE A 149 -14.34 15.79 -8.87
CA PHE A 149 -13.65 16.18 -10.09
C PHE A 149 -12.64 15.11 -10.42
N CYS A 150 -12.92 14.32 -11.46
CA CYS A 150 -11.93 13.43 -12.04
C CYS A 150 -10.88 14.27 -12.75
N LEU A 151 -9.63 14.06 -12.40
CA LEU A 151 -8.50 14.72 -13.01
C LEU A 151 -7.84 13.76 -14.01
N GLN A 152 -7.11 14.34 -14.95
CA GLN A 152 -6.43 13.61 -16.00
C GLN A 152 -5.25 12.87 -15.38
N ASN A 153 -5.33 11.53 -15.34
CA ASN A 153 -4.15 10.73 -15.07
C ASN A 153 -3.15 10.91 -16.22
N ARG A 154 -1.96 11.45 -15.91
CA ARG A 154 -0.83 11.51 -16.82
C ARG A 154 0.09 10.34 -16.51
N LEU A 155 -0.11 9.24 -17.22
CA LEU A 155 0.84 8.13 -17.20
C LEU A 155 2.15 8.62 -17.83
N THR A 156 3.18 8.74 -17.01
CA THR A 156 4.52 9.17 -17.40
C THR A 156 5.48 7.99 -17.43
N THR A 157 6.54 8.12 -18.23
CA THR A 157 7.55 7.07 -18.42
C THR A 157 8.87 7.44 -17.75
N VAL A 158 9.72 6.44 -17.54
CA VAL A 158 11.10 6.66 -17.08
C VAL A 158 11.85 7.65 -17.98
N ASP A 159 11.64 7.59 -19.30
CA ASP A 159 12.31 8.47 -20.27
C ASP A 159 11.88 9.94 -20.13
N ASP A 160 10.63 10.19 -19.75
CA ASP A 160 10.12 11.54 -19.48
C ASP A 160 10.89 12.16 -18.30
N TYR A 161 11.04 11.41 -17.20
CA TYR A 161 11.76 11.88 -16.02
C TYR A 161 13.28 11.92 -16.19
N MET A 162 13.87 11.04 -16.99
CA MET A 162 15.28 11.14 -17.37
C MET A 162 15.57 12.39 -18.20
N SER A 163 14.62 12.79 -19.06
CA SER A 163 14.69 14.05 -19.80
C SER A 163 14.54 15.25 -18.86
N MET A 164 13.61 15.17 -17.90
CA MET A 164 13.43 16.18 -16.86
C MET A 164 14.68 16.34 -15.99
N ALA A 165 15.30 15.25 -15.52
CA ALA A 165 16.54 15.25 -14.74
C ALA A 165 17.67 16.00 -15.47
N LYS A 166 17.84 15.73 -16.77
CA LYS A 166 18.80 16.47 -17.62
C LYS A 166 18.44 17.95 -17.75
N ALA A 167 17.14 18.28 -17.86
CA ALA A 167 16.67 19.66 -17.91
C ALA A 167 16.88 20.39 -16.57
N ILE A 168 16.75 19.72 -15.43
CA ILE A 168 17.09 20.26 -14.10
C ILE A 168 18.58 20.60 -14.02
N GLY A 169 19.44 19.77 -14.62
CA GLY A 169 20.89 19.98 -14.67
C GLY A 169 21.70 18.80 -14.13
N MET A 170 21.06 17.66 -13.89
CA MET A 170 21.69 16.43 -13.39
C MET A 170 22.70 15.91 -14.43
N LYS A 171 23.96 15.76 -14.01
CA LYS A 171 25.04 15.24 -14.84
C LYS A 171 25.12 13.72 -14.67
N ASN A 172 24.91 12.97 -15.75
CA ASN A 172 24.86 11.50 -15.74
C ASN A 172 23.84 10.96 -14.72
N PRO A 173 22.54 11.27 -14.88
CA PRO A 173 21.51 10.77 -13.97
C PRO A 173 21.44 9.23 -14.01
N GLU A 174 21.29 8.63 -12.84
CA GLU A 174 21.13 7.18 -12.65
C GLU A 174 19.81 6.87 -11.95
N ILE A 175 19.18 5.75 -12.33
CA ILE A 175 17.91 5.31 -11.74
C ILE A 175 18.21 4.33 -10.61
N VAL A 176 17.60 4.55 -9.45
CA VAL A 176 17.72 3.71 -8.25
C VAL A 176 16.33 3.34 -7.74
N GLY A 177 16.21 2.17 -7.10
CA GLY A 177 14.96 1.71 -6.49
C GLY A 177 13.93 1.14 -7.47
N LYS A 178 14.28 0.98 -8.75
CA LYS A 178 13.43 0.31 -9.73
C LYS A 178 13.51 -1.21 -9.56
N ASP A 179 12.38 -1.87 -9.31
CA ASP A 179 12.29 -3.33 -9.42
C ASP A 179 12.51 -3.74 -10.90
N PRO A 180 13.50 -4.59 -11.20
CA PRO A 180 13.77 -5.04 -12.57
C PRO A 180 12.64 -5.88 -13.18
N ASN A 181 11.75 -6.46 -12.37
CA ASN A 181 10.61 -7.25 -12.82
C ASN A 181 9.32 -6.43 -12.97
N ASP A 182 9.29 -5.19 -12.47
CA ASP A 182 8.12 -4.33 -12.61
C ASP A 182 8.25 -3.46 -13.87
N SER A 183 7.32 -3.68 -14.80
CA SER A 183 7.24 -2.93 -16.05
C SER A 183 7.01 -1.43 -15.84
N VAL A 184 6.39 -1.04 -14.73
CA VAL A 184 6.20 0.36 -14.29
C VAL A 184 6.24 0.40 -12.77
N SER A 185 7.45 0.39 -12.21
CA SER A 185 7.69 0.58 -10.78
C SER A 185 6.82 1.71 -10.21
N GLN A 186 6.13 1.45 -9.11
CA GLN A 186 5.25 2.43 -8.45
C GLN A 186 5.99 3.72 -8.05
N PHE A 187 7.28 3.58 -7.80
CA PHE A 187 8.14 4.61 -7.29
C PHE A 187 9.58 4.32 -7.72
N PHE A 188 10.27 5.29 -8.28
CA PHE A 188 11.71 5.21 -8.49
C PHE A 188 12.35 6.56 -8.20
N SER A 189 13.66 6.53 -8.00
CA SER A 189 14.45 7.76 -7.82
C SER A 189 15.47 7.90 -8.94
N ILE A 190 15.73 9.13 -9.35
CA ILE A 190 16.84 9.51 -10.21
C ILE A 190 17.83 10.29 -9.36
N ILE A 191 19.10 9.90 -9.39
CA ILE A 191 20.16 10.52 -8.59
C ILE A 191 21.31 11.02 -9.47
N SER A 192 21.95 12.11 -9.06
CA SER A 192 23.14 12.66 -9.71
C SER A 192 23.85 13.63 -8.78
N GLY A 193 24.94 13.17 -8.15
CA GLY A 193 25.65 13.98 -7.15
C GLY A 193 24.72 14.41 -6.02
N LYS A 194 24.58 15.73 -5.82
CA LYS A 194 23.69 16.33 -4.82
C LYS A 194 22.21 16.39 -5.23
N HIS A 195 21.87 16.00 -6.46
CA HIS A 195 20.50 16.02 -6.94
C HIS A 195 19.80 14.69 -6.69
N TYR A 196 18.59 14.79 -6.16
CA TYR A 196 17.72 13.66 -5.89
C TYR A 196 16.32 13.98 -6.44
N LEU A 197 15.79 13.10 -7.29
CA LEU A 197 14.47 13.26 -7.89
C LEU A 197 13.65 11.99 -7.66
N MET A 198 12.66 12.06 -6.80
CA MET A 198 11.68 11.01 -6.53
C MET A 198 10.50 11.11 -7.48
N VAL A 199 10.03 9.96 -7.97
CA VAL A 199 9.04 9.92 -9.04
C VAL A 199 7.99 8.85 -8.78
N TRP A 200 6.72 9.23 -8.93
CA TRP A 200 5.57 8.33 -8.99
C TRP A 200 4.93 8.37 -10.39
N PRO A 201 5.36 7.49 -11.31
CA PRO A 201 4.99 7.60 -12.73
C PRO A 201 3.51 7.34 -13.01
N LYS A 202 2.82 6.59 -12.14
CA LYS A 202 1.39 6.29 -12.29
C LYS A 202 0.47 7.46 -11.89
N SER A 203 0.98 8.40 -11.08
CA SER A 203 0.24 9.60 -10.66
C SER A 203 0.74 10.87 -11.34
N GLY A 204 1.94 10.85 -11.93
CA GLY A 204 2.59 12.02 -12.49
C GLY A 204 3.20 12.97 -11.45
N ILE A 205 3.21 12.57 -10.17
CA ILE A 205 3.80 13.33 -9.06
C ILE A 205 5.32 13.10 -9.04
N TRP A 206 6.06 14.14 -8.65
CA TRP A 206 7.48 14.04 -8.40
C TRP A 206 7.96 15.08 -7.39
N ASP A 207 9.04 14.73 -6.69
CA ASP A 207 9.73 15.58 -5.73
C ASP A 207 11.20 15.67 -6.06
N TYR A 208 11.73 16.88 -6.04
CA TYR A 208 13.12 17.19 -6.28
C TYR A 208 13.73 17.78 -5.01
N GLU A 209 14.95 17.32 -4.71
CA GLU A 209 15.78 17.81 -3.63
C GLU A 209 17.22 18.00 -4.14
N TYR A 210 17.79 19.15 -3.81
CA TYR A 210 19.20 19.43 -3.88
C TYR A 210 19.77 19.30 -2.46
N ARG A 211 20.45 18.19 -2.20
CA ARG A 211 21.05 17.89 -0.89
C ARG A 211 22.27 18.77 -0.69
N ILE A 212 22.07 19.89 0.01
CA ILE A 212 23.16 20.79 0.37
C ILE A 212 24.06 20.13 1.44
N TYR A 213 23.49 19.27 2.31
CA TYR A 213 24.14 18.63 3.47
C TYR A 213 23.97 17.10 3.46
N GLU A 214 24.99 16.37 3.90
CA GLU A 214 24.83 14.96 4.28
C GLU A 214 24.22 14.91 5.70
N LEU A 215 23.20 14.08 5.93
CA LEU A 215 22.50 13.95 7.24
C LEU A 215 23.43 13.68 8.45
N ASN A 216 24.69 13.27 8.21
CA ASN A 216 25.69 13.05 9.26
C ASN A 216 26.41 14.33 9.73
N GLU A 217 26.23 15.47 9.07
CA GLU A 217 26.88 16.75 9.42
C GLU A 217 26.04 17.63 10.36
N PHE A 218 24.79 17.24 10.66
CA PHE A 218 23.92 17.95 11.60
C PHE A 218 24.50 18.01 13.03
N GLU A 219 25.38 17.07 13.41
CA GLU A 219 26.00 17.07 14.74
C GLU A 219 27.30 17.88 14.84
N ASN A 220 27.97 18.22 13.73
CA ASN A 220 29.36 18.70 13.78
C ASN A 220 29.58 20.17 13.41
N ASP A 221 28.66 20.83 12.70
CA ASP A 221 28.87 22.21 12.21
C ASP A 221 28.01 23.30 12.87
N LEU A 222 27.21 22.97 13.87
CA LEU A 222 26.66 23.98 14.79
C LEU A 222 27.72 24.41 15.80
N LYS A 223 28.73 25.16 15.36
CA LYS A 223 29.56 25.95 16.28
C LYS A 223 28.77 27.17 16.71
N GLU A 224 28.09 27.04 17.84
CA GLU A 224 27.57 28.18 18.59
C GLU A 224 28.70 29.18 18.84
N ASP A 225 28.54 30.45 18.43
CA ASP A 225 29.37 31.50 19.00
C ASP A 225 28.96 31.77 20.47
N GLU A 226 29.78 32.47 21.25
CA GLU A 226 29.56 32.71 22.69
C GLU A 226 28.26 33.50 23.02
N GLU A 227 27.45 33.83 22.01
CA GLU A 227 26.15 34.49 22.12
C GLU A 227 24.98 33.62 21.58
N GLY A 228 25.24 32.37 21.14
CA GLY A 228 24.21 31.41 20.71
C GLY A 228 23.67 31.64 19.30
N ASN A 229 24.37 32.40 18.45
CA ASN A 229 23.96 32.62 17.07
C ASN A 229 24.72 31.69 16.13
N VAL A 230 23.98 30.97 15.28
CA VAL A 230 24.55 30.16 14.19
C VAL A 230 25.02 31.11 13.10
N LYS A 231 26.34 31.17 12.84
CA LYS A 231 26.89 31.88 11.68
C LYS A 231 27.12 30.89 10.54
N GLU A 232 26.33 31.01 9.48
CA GLU A 232 26.68 30.42 8.18
C GLU A 232 27.65 31.37 7.45
N ASP A 233 28.87 30.89 7.20
CA ASP A 233 29.80 31.52 6.26
C ASP A 233 29.30 31.26 4.82
N MET A 234 28.34 32.03 4.33
CA MET A 234 28.03 32.09 2.89
C MET A 234 28.77 33.25 2.24
N GLU A 235 29.62 32.96 1.24
CA GLU A 235 30.27 33.98 0.41
C GLU A 235 29.23 34.92 -0.23
N ASP A 236 29.55 36.22 -0.30
CA ASP A 236 28.75 37.33 -0.87
C ASP A 236 28.22 37.06 -2.30
N GLY A 237 27.21 36.20 -2.40
CA GLY A 237 26.31 36.11 -3.54
C GLY A 237 25.28 37.24 -3.44
N LYS A 238 24.80 37.75 -4.59
CA LYS A 238 23.66 38.68 -4.58
C LYS A 238 22.45 37.94 -4.00
N GLU A 239 22.06 38.29 -2.77
CA GLU A 239 20.78 37.86 -2.21
C GLU A 239 19.66 38.23 -3.17
N ILE A 240 18.88 37.24 -3.58
CA ILE A 240 17.69 37.46 -4.38
C ILE A 240 16.56 38.01 -3.50
N ASP A 241 15.64 38.78 -4.09
CA ASP A 241 14.43 39.23 -3.42
C ASP A 241 13.22 38.34 -3.76
N LYS A 242 12.07 38.61 -3.13
CA LYS A 242 10.82 37.84 -3.36
C LYS A 242 10.38 37.83 -4.82
N GLU A 243 10.58 38.92 -5.57
CA GLU A 243 10.18 38.98 -6.98
C GLU A 243 11.14 38.17 -7.86
N SER A 244 12.44 38.19 -7.55
CA SER A 244 13.44 37.35 -8.19
C SER A 244 13.15 35.87 -7.94
N ALA A 245 12.74 35.48 -6.73
CA ALA A 245 12.31 34.11 -6.44
C ALA A 245 11.10 33.68 -7.28
N LYS A 246 10.10 34.56 -7.48
CA LYS A 246 8.96 34.29 -8.38
C LYS A 246 9.43 34.04 -9.81
N ASP A 247 10.33 34.88 -10.32
CA ASP A 247 10.81 34.78 -11.68
C ASP A 247 11.65 33.52 -11.89
N ILE A 248 12.49 33.14 -10.92
CA ILE A 248 13.24 31.88 -10.92
C ILE A 248 12.28 30.69 -10.96
N ALA A 249 11.27 30.66 -10.07
CA ALA A 249 10.27 29.60 -10.05
C ALA A 249 9.58 29.43 -11.42
N LYS A 250 9.11 30.53 -12.02
CA LYS A 250 8.47 30.51 -13.34
C LYS A 250 9.41 30.01 -14.44
N GLN A 251 10.65 30.50 -14.48
CA GLN A 251 11.62 30.10 -15.49
C GLN A 251 12.00 28.63 -15.36
N TRP A 252 12.17 28.16 -14.13
CA TRP A 252 12.50 26.77 -13.85
C TRP A 252 11.37 25.84 -14.27
N LEU A 253 10.13 26.11 -13.86
CA LEU A 253 8.95 25.33 -14.30
C LEU A 253 8.74 25.38 -15.82
N LYS A 254 8.97 26.53 -16.45
CA LYS A 254 8.90 26.68 -17.91
C LYS A 254 9.95 25.83 -18.63
N LYS A 255 11.17 25.75 -18.10
CA LYS A 255 12.25 24.91 -18.64
C LYS A 255 11.88 23.42 -18.60
N LEU A 256 11.13 23.00 -17.59
CA LEU A 256 10.66 21.62 -17.45
C LEU A 256 9.37 21.34 -18.25
N GLY A 257 8.74 22.36 -18.84
CA GLY A 257 7.42 22.21 -19.46
C GLY A 257 6.29 21.93 -18.44
N GLN A 258 6.51 22.29 -17.17
CA GLN A 258 5.62 22.01 -16.04
C GLN A 258 4.94 23.28 -15.49
N LEU A 259 5.12 24.43 -16.15
CA LEU A 259 4.38 25.63 -15.79
C LEU A 259 2.88 25.40 -16.13
N PRO A 260 1.94 25.59 -15.17
CA PRO A 260 0.53 25.40 -15.44
C PRO A 260 0.03 26.25 -16.62
N ASN A 261 -0.82 25.64 -17.46
CA ASN A 261 -1.45 26.32 -18.60
C ASN A 261 -2.69 27.14 -18.20
N GLU A 262 -3.26 26.87 -17.03
CA GLU A 262 -4.42 27.58 -16.46
C GLU A 262 -3.99 28.75 -15.56
N GLU A 263 -4.95 29.59 -15.17
CA GLU A 263 -4.69 30.69 -14.23
C GLU A 263 -4.32 30.16 -12.84
N TYR A 264 -3.24 30.68 -12.28
CA TYR A 264 -2.71 30.28 -10.98
C TYR A 264 -2.34 31.50 -10.13
N LYS A 265 -2.59 31.40 -8.82
CA LYS A 265 -2.07 32.34 -7.83
C LYS A 265 -0.71 31.85 -7.37
N MET A 266 0.26 32.78 -7.30
CA MET A 266 1.61 32.52 -6.80
C MET A 266 1.86 33.33 -5.53
N THR A 267 2.21 32.65 -4.45
CA THR A 267 2.59 33.27 -3.17
C THR A 267 4.07 33.01 -2.89
N VAL A 268 4.73 34.00 -2.28
CA VAL A 268 6.13 33.88 -1.85
C VAL A 268 6.27 34.33 -0.41
N GLU A 269 6.75 33.40 0.41
CA GLU A 269 7.06 33.62 1.81
C GLU A 269 8.59 33.67 1.99
N ASP A 270 9.03 34.57 2.88
CA ASP A 270 10.43 34.63 3.29
C ASP A 270 10.60 33.70 4.47
N THR A 271 11.37 32.62 4.31
CA THR A 271 11.48 31.59 5.33
C THR A 271 12.71 31.78 6.21
N ARG A 272 13.51 32.83 6.01
CA ARG A 272 14.78 33.06 6.74
C ARG A 272 14.58 33.28 8.23
N ASP A 273 13.44 33.84 8.65
CA ASP A 273 13.09 34.08 10.06
C ASP A 273 12.17 32.98 10.64
N SER A 274 12.05 31.83 9.96
CA SER A 274 11.16 30.74 10.40
C SER A 274 11.83 29.88 11.47
N ASP A 275 11.05 29.41 12.45
CA ASP A 275 11.48 28.43 13.48
C ASP A 275 11.81 27.03 12.88
N ILE A 276 11.91 26.90 11.55
CA ILE A 276 12.16 25.63 10.86
C ILE A 276 13.67 25.52 10.63
N PRO A 277 14.34 24.42 11.02
CA PRO A 277 15.80 24.24 10.93
C PRO A 277 16.43 24.33 9.52
N VAL A 278 15.64 24.55 8.46
CA VAL A 278 16.06 24.54 7.05
C VAL A 278 15.69 25.86 6.35
N ALA A 279 15.64 26.96 7.10
CA ALA A 279 15.27 28.31 6.69
C ALA A 279 16.25 28.96 5.67
N LEU A 280 16.31 28.46 4.43
CA LEU A 280 17.38 28.78 3.48
C LEU A 280 17.03 29.85 2.41
N GLY A 281 15.87 30.50 2.47
CA GLY A 281 15.51 31.56 1.51
C GLY A 281 14.01 31.82 1.37
N PHE A 282 13.43 31.40 0.25
CA PHE A 282 12.06 31.73 -0.14
C PHE A 282 11.22 30.48 -0.45
N SER A 283 10.05 30.37 0.16
CA SER A 283 9.03 29.37 -0.19
C SER A 283 8.09 29.96 -1.23
N VAL A 284 8.08 29.36 -2.42
CA VAL A 284 7.20 29.74 -3.53
C VAL A 284 6.14 28.66 -3.71
N VAL A 285 4.86 29.05 -3.64
CA VAL A 285 3.73 28.14 -3.81
C VAL A 285 2.84 28.63 -4.94
N LEU A 286 2.52 27.74 -5.87
CA LEU A 286 1.52 27.95 -6.92
C LEU A 286 0.29 27.11 -6.57
N VAL A 287 -0.89 27.71 -6.69
CA VAL A 287 -2.19 27.05 -6.56
C VAL A 287 -3.15 27.54 -7.66
N PRO A 288 -4.17 26.75 -8.04
CA PRO A 288 -5.18 27.20 -8.98
C PRO A 288 -5.86 28.49 -8.50
N GLU A 289 -5.99 29.48 -9.39
CA GLU A 289 -6.69 30.73 -9.06
C GLU A 289 -8.22 30.55 -9.08
N THR A 290 -8.69 29.62 -9.92
CA THR A 290 -10.09 29.26 -10.06
C THR A 290 -10.25 27.74 -9.98
N GLY A 291 -11.43 27.29 -9.54
CA GLY A 291 -11.73 25.86 -9.40
C GLY A 291 -12.16 25.45 -7.99
N PRO A 292 -12.49 24.16 -7.80
CA PRO A 292 -12.96 23.63 -6.53
C PRO A 292 -11.90 23.64 -5.41
N ASP A 293 -10.62 23.56 -5.79
CA ASP A 293 -9.47 23.64 -4.90
C ASP A 293 -8.82 25.04 -4.88
N ALA A 294 -9.47 26.05 -5.47
CA ALA A 294 -9.05 27.44 -5.35
C ALA A 294 -9.28 27.92 -3.89
N ASN A 295 -8.22 27.82 -3.08
CA ASN A 295 -8.03 28.34 -1.73
C ASN A 295 -9.30 28.85 -1.02
N LYS A 296 -9.92 27.97 -0.24
CA LYS A 296 -10.72 28.37 0.92
C LYS A 296 -10.03 27.86 2.17
N SER A 297 -9.08 28.63 2.66
CA SER A 297 -8.55 28.46 4.01
C SER A 297 -9.12 29.57 4.88
N HIS A 298 -9.51 29.24 6.12
CA HIS A 298 -9.85 30.21 7.16
C HIS A 298 -8.70 31.17 7.49
N ASP A 299 -7.46 30.80 7.15
CA ASP A 299 -6.28 31.65 7.28
C ASP A 299 -5.86 32.13 5.89
N ALA A 300 -6.07 33.42 5.61
CA ALA A 300 -5.66 34.05 4.35
C ALA A 300 -4.15 33.92 4.06
N ASN A 301 -3.35 33.56 5.07
CA ASN A 301 -1.91 33.37 4.95
C ASN A 301 -1.48 31.90 4.85
N LYS A 302 -2.39 30.92 4.97
CA LYS A 302 -2.06 29.50 4.80
C LYS A 302 -2.95 28.85 3.74
N PRO A 303 -2.43 28.49 2.56
CA PRO A 303 -3.22 27.74 1.58
C PRO A 303 -3.67 26.39 2.17
N VAL A 304 -4.81 25.87 1.71
CA VAL A 304 -5.19 24.49 2.07
C VAL A 304 -4.19 23.57 1.39
N GLU A 305 -3.31 22.94 2.17
CA GLU A 305 -2.17 22.13 1.69
C GLU A 305 -2.57 20.87 0.92
N MET A 306 -3.86 20.60 0.78
CA MET A 306 -4.41 19.32 0.34
C MET A 306 -4.97 19.33 -1.10
N GLY A 307 -4.89 20.44 -1.83
CA GLY A 307 -5.34 20.57 -3.23
C GLY A 307 -4.23 20.37 -4.28
N ARG A 308 -4.48 20.74 -5.54
CA ARG A 308 -3.42 20.81 -6.56
C ARG A 308 -2.47 21.96 -6.22
N GLN A 309 -1.17 21.68 -6.20
CA GLN A 309 -0.17 22.69 -5.91
C GLN A 309 1.21 22.34 -6.49
N ILE A 310 2.02 23.37 -6.68
CA ILE A 310 3.46 23.25 -6.91
C ILE A 310 4.14 24.04 -5.80
N ARG A 311 5.06 23.42 -5.06
CA ARG A 311 5.84 24.07 -4.00
C ARG A 311 7.31 24.05 -4.39
N MET A 312 8.02 25.15 -4.14
CA MET A 312 9.45 25.27 -4.38
C MET A 312 10.12 26.00 -3.23
N LEU A 313 11.27 25.51 -2.78
CA LEU A 313 12.17 26.25 -1.91
C LEU A 313 13.35 26.76 -2.74
N ILE A 314 13.58 28.07 -2.70
CA ILE A 314 14.64 28.74 -3.46
C ILE A 314 15.59 29.39 -2.47
N GLY A 315 16.88 29.06 -2.59
CA GLY A 315 17.95 29.64 -1.79
C GLY A 315 18.13 31.13 -2.04
N THR A 316 18.77 31.82 -1.10
CA THR A 316 19.16 33.23 -1.25
C THR A 316 20.07 33.48 -2.45
N ASP A 317 20.79 32.45 -2.90
CA ASP A 317 21.63 32.42 -4.10
C ASP A 317 20.86 32.20 -5.42
N GLY A 318 19.55 31.94 -5.34
CA GLY A 318 18.69 31.60 -6.47
C GLY A 318 18.70 30.16 -6.92
N GLN A 319 19.40 29.27 -6.20
CA GLN A 319 19.34 27.83 -6.45
C GLN A 319 17.98 27.27 -5.99
N VAL A 320 17.34 26.45 -6.82
CA VAL A 320 16.18 25.65 -6.38
C VAL A 320 16.70 24.52 -5.50
N ILE A 321 16.36 24.58 -4.21
CA ILE A 321 16.77 23.63 -3.17
C ILE A 321 15.82 22.44 -3.15
N SER A 322 14.52 22.69 -3.22
CA SER A 322 13.52 21.64 -3.34
C SER A 322 12.37 22.08 -4.21
N ALA A 323 11.69 21.12 -4.83
CA ALA A 323 10.46 21.36 -5.57
C ALA A 323 9.56 20.13 -5.54
N SER A 324 8.26 20.29 -5.26
CA SER A 324 7.25 19.26 -5.41
C SER A 324 6.24 19.68 -6.46
N TYR A 325 5.79 18.71 -7.26
CA TYR A 325 4.82 18.95 -8.33
C TYR A 325 3.62 18.02 -8.19
N ASN A 326 2.45 18.64 -8.04
CA ASN A 326 1.18 17.94 -7.99
C ASN A 326 0.08 18.76 -8.67
N TRP A 327 0.07 18.73 -10.02
CA TRP A 327 -0.86 19.51 -10.84
C TRP A 327 -1.56 18.69 -11.94
N PRO A 328 -2.36 17.68 -11.58
CA PRO A 328 -3.22 17.00 -12.55
C PRO A 328 -4.31 17.95 -13.10
N GLU A 329 -4.54 17.91 -14.40
CA GLU A 329 -5.52 18.78 -15.08
C GLU A 329 -6.95 18.27 -14.90
N LEU A 330 -7.94 19.16 -14.88
CA LEU A 330 -9.34 18.75 -14.78
C LEU A 330 -9.79 18.01 -16.05
N LYS A 331 -10.45 16.85 -15.89
CA LYS A 331 -10.97 16.05 -16.99
C LYS A 331 -12.49 16.00 -17.01
N GLU A 332 -13.09 15.57 -15.91
CA GLU A 332 -14.53 15.33 -15.81
C GLU A 332 -15.05 15.70 -14.42
N THR A 333 -16.35 15.96 -14.30
CA THR A 333 -17.00 16.24 -13.03
C THR A 333 -18.25 15.37 -12.90
N SER A 334 -18.45 14.79 -11.73
CA SER A 334 -19.63 14.01 -11.37
C SER A 334 -20.24 14.55 -10.08
N GLU A 335 -21.54 14.36 -9.89
CA GLU A 335 -22.22 14.66 -8.62
C GLU A 335 -22.33 13.38 -7.79
N ILE A 336 -21.97 13.46 -6.52
CA ILE A 336 -22.00 12.33 -5.59
C ILE A 336 -22.79 12.67 -4.31
N PRO A 337 -23.41 11.67 -3.65
CA PRO A 337 -23.98 11.88 -2.34
C PRO A 337 -22.87 12.11 -1.30
N LEU A 338 -23.13 13.03 -0.37
CA LEU A 338 -22.22 13.29 0.75
C LEU A 338 -22.74 12.65 2.05
N ALA A 339 -21.80 12.30 2.92
CA ALA A 339 -22.05 11.97 4.31
C ALA A 339 -22.64 13.18 5.04
N ASP A 340 -23.44 12.94 6.07
CA ASP A 340 -23.78 14.00 7.03
C ASP A 340 -22.64 14.19 8.04
N TYR A 341 -22.76 15.21 8.91
CA TYR A 341 -21.72 15.49 9.89
C TYR A 341 -21.62 14.43 10.98
N ASP A 342 -22.71 13.72 11.30
CA ASP A 342 -22.66 12.66 12.30
C ASP A 342 -21.83 11.47 11.77
N GLU A 343 -22.05 11.07 10.51
CA GLU A 343 -21.27 10.04 9.82
C GLU A 343 -19.79 10.45 9.65
N ALA A 344 -19.52 11.71 9.34
CA ALA A 344 -18.16 12.25 9.25
C ALA A 344 -17.46 12.27 10.62
N ILE A 345 -18.15 12.70 11.68
CA ILE A 345 -17.60 12.74 13.05
C ILE A 345 -17.38 11.32 13.60
N GLU A 346 -18.27 10.38 13.29
CA GLU A 346 -18.07 8.97 13.63
C GLU A 346 -16.79 8.43 12.97
N SER A 347 -16.55 8.82 11.72
CA SER A 347 -15.34 8.46 10.98
C SER A 347 -14.09 9.11 11.61
N LEU A 348 -14.15 10.40 11.99
CA LEU A 348 -13.08 11.03 12.77
C LEU A 348 -12.83 10.31 14.10
N ASN A 349 -13.86 9.85 14.81
CA ASN A 349 -13.68 9.10 16.06
C ASN A 349 -13.07 7.70 15.84
N ARG A 350 -13.13 7.14 14.62
CA ARG A 350 -12.41 5.91 14.25
C ARG A 350 -10.96 6.16 13.82
N GLY A 351 -10.52 7.42 13.81
CA GLY A 351 -9.18 7.78 13.34
C GLY A 351 -9.07 8.02 11.83
N GLU A 352 -10.19 8.03 11.11
CA GLU A 352 -10.20 8.41 9.69
C GLU A 352 -9.96 9.92 9.53
N GLY A 353 -9.22 10.33 8.50
CA GLY A 353 -8.94 11.75 8.21
C GLY A 353 -7.80 12.38 9.03
N ARG A 354 -7.36 13.57 8.61
CA ARG A 354 -6.22 14.29 9.18
C ARG A 354 -6.61 15.15 10.38
N PHE A 355 -5.82 15.15 11.46
CA PHE A 355 -6.03 16.01 12.62
C PHE A 355 -4.81 16.89 12.92
N ASP A 356 -5.00 18.20 12.79
CA ASP A 356 -3.97 19.19 13.04
C ASP A 356 -4.27 19.96 14.35
N ALA A 357 -3.42 19.77 15.36
CA ALA A 357 -3.40 20.58 16.57
C ALA A 357 -1.95 20.88 16.96
N LYS A 358 -1.64 22.15 17.24
CA LYS A 358 -0.28 22.57 17.61
C LYS A 358 0.19 21.82 18.88
N GLU A 359 1.39 21.25 18.83
CA GLU A 359 2.02 20.51 19.95
C GLU A 359 1.12 19.37 20.47
N TYR A 360 0.44 18.64 19.59
CA TYR A 360 -0.31 17.44 19.94
C TYR A 360 0.53 16.20 19.61
N PHE A 361 0.78 15.35 20.59
CA PHE A 361 1.63 14.16 20.43
C PHE A 361 0.86 12.86 20.70
N GLY A 362 -0.43 12.82 20.36
CA GLY A 362 -1.26 11.62 20.51
C GLY A 362 -1.94 11.46 21.86
N GLU A 363 -1.95 12.49 22.72
CA GLU A 363 -2.53 12.35 24.06
C GLU A 363 -4.07 12.22 24.06
N LYS A 364 -4.63 11.64 25.13
CA LYS A 364 -6.08 11.60 25.34
C LYS A 364 -6.68 13.01 25.43
N GLY A 365 -7.76 13.23 24.69
CA GLY A 365 -8.43 14.54 24.70
C GLY A 365 -9.86 14.53 24.19
N VAL A 366 -10.53 15.67 24.35
CA VAL A 366 -11.85 15.93 23.76
C VAL A 366 -11.74 17.17 22.86
N ALA A 367 -12.05 16.99 21.58
CA ALA A 367 -12.10 18.03 20.56
C ALA A 367 -13.53 18.54 20.40
N PHE A 368 -13.79 19.76 20.86
CA PHE A 368 -15.07 20.43 20.71
C PHE A 368 -15.12 21.17 19.37
N ILE A 369 -15.89 20.63 18.43
CA ILE A 369 -16.14 21.20 17.11
C ILE A 369 -17.02 22.45 17.28
N GLN A 370 -16.58 23.56 16.69
CA GLN A 370 -17.25 24.85 16.73
C GLN A 370 -17.71 25.31 15.36
N ASP A 371 -16.98 24.94 14.30
CA ASP A 371 -17.29 25.32 12.92
C ASP A 371 -16.94 24.18 11.95
N VAL A 372 -17.54 24.23 10.76
CA VAL A 372 -17.28 23.30 9.67
C VAL A 372 -17.42 23.99 8.32
N GLU A 373 -16.40 23.82 7.49
CA GLU A 373 -16.41 24.22 6.09
C GLU A 373 -16.30 23.01 5.16
N ILE A 374 -16.77 23.18 3.92
CA ILE A 374 -16.59 22.16 2.88
C ILE A 374 -15.51 22.64 1.92
N GLY A 375 -14.45 21.86 1.84
CA GLY A 375 -13.33 22.05 0.93
C GLY A 375 -13.20 20.90 -0.05
N TYR A 376 -12.08 20.90 -0.77
CA TYR A 376 -11.70 19.83 -1.66
C TYR A 376 -10.27 19.39 -1.37
N GLN A 377 -10.04 18.08 -1.40
CA GLN A 377 -8.74 17.46 -1.28
C GLN A 377 -8.46 16.63 -2.51
N LEU A 378 -7.23 16.70 -2.99
CA LEU A 378 -6.72 15.78 -3.99
C LEU A 378 -6.55 14.40 -3.36
N ALA A 379 -7.16 13.39 -3.97
CA ALA A 379 -7.04 12.01 -3.57
C ALA A 379 -6.91 11.13 -4.81
N TYR A 380 -6.16 10.05 -4.72
CA TYR A 380 -5.92 9.13 -5.82
C TYR A 380 -6.71 7.86 -5.59
N SER A 381 -7.40 7.35 -6.60
CA SER A 381 -8.01 6.03 -6.55
C SER A 381 -6.95 4.93 -6.59
N ILE A 382 -7.39 3.69 -6.37
CA ILE A 382 -6.55 2.48 -6.48
C ILE A 382 -5.89 2.31 -7.86
N ASP A 383 -6.53 2.79 -8.93
CA ASP A 383 -5.96 2.81 -10.28
C ASP A 383 -5.08 4.05 -10.56
N TYR A 384 -4.70 4.79 -9.52
CA TYR A 384 -3.94 6.04 -9.54
C TYR A 384 -4.62 7.18 -10.33
N THR A 385 -5.92 7.10 -10.59
CA THR A 385 -6.66 8.23 -11.14
C THR A 385 -6.78 9.33 -10.06
N PRO A 386 -6.34 10.56 -10.34
CA PRO A 386 -6.48 11.65 -9.38
C PRO A 386 -7.91 12.21 -9.38
N TYR A 387 -8.40 12.57 -8.20
CA TYR A 387 -9.70 13.22 -7.99
C TYR A 387 -9.60 14.37 -7.00
N LEU A 388 -10.37 15.43 -7.19
CA LEU A 388 -10.69 16.36 -6.11
C LEU A 388 -11.99 15.93 -5.44
N VAL A 389 -11.86 15.54 -4.17
CA VAL A 389 -12.91 14.97 -3.34
C VAL A 389 -13.39 15.99 -2.32
N PRO A 390 -14.71 16.14 -2.10
CA PRO A 390 -15.25 16.97 -1.03
C PRO A 390 -14.78 16.50 0.34
N ILE A 391 -14.28 17.43 1.15
CA ILE A 391 -13.88 17.19 2.54
C ILE A 391 -14.61 18.14 3.49
N GLY A 392 -14.85 17.66 4.71
CA GLY A 392 -15.30 18.46 5.84
C GLY A 392 -14.08 18.94 6.60
N ILE A 393 -13.98 20.25 6.78
CA ILE A 393 -12.92 20.93 7.53
C ILE A 393 -13.54 21.38 8.85
N PHE A 394 -13.41 20.54 9.88
CA PHE A 394 -13.94 20.80 11.21
C PHE A 394 -12.92 21.57 12.03
N SER A 395 -13.32 22.69 12.63
CA SER A 395 -12.44 23.49 13.48
C SER A 395 -13.04 23.72 14.86
N GLY A 396 -12.19 23.93 15.86
CA GLY A 396 -12.65 24.16 17.22
C GLY A 396 -11.55 24.14 18.26
N LYS A 397 -11.86 23.62 19.45
CA LYS A 397 -10.95 23.58 20.60
C LYS A 397 -10.72 22.16 21.11
N LEU A 398 -9.46 21.73 21.15
CA LEU A 398 -9.01 20.50 21.79
C LEU A 398 -8.70 20.77 23.25
N THR A 399 -9.25 19.97 24.15
CA THR A 399 -8.83 19.90 25.54
C THR A 399 -8.09 18.58 25.79
N SER A 400 -6.78 18.64 26.01
CA SER A 400 -5.93 17.49 26.36
C SER A 400 -5.00 17.89 27.52
N GLN A 401 -4.80 16.97 28.47
CA GLN A 401 -3.91 17.16 29.64
C GLN A 401 -4.07 18.50 30.38
N GLY A 402 -5.30 19.02 30.47
CA GLY A 402 -5.60 20.30 31.14
C GLY A 402 -5.26 21.57 30.33
N THR A 403 -4.77 21.42 29.10
CA THR A 403 -4.54 22.53 28.15
C THR A 403 -5.66 22.61 27.13
N THR A 404 -5.93 23.82 26.62
CA THR A 404 -6.90 24.02 25.53
C THR A 404 -6.21 24.67 24.34
N LYS A 405 -6.32 24.04 23.17
CA LYS A 405 -5.65 24.44 21.93
C LYS A 405 -6.67 24.55 20.79
N SER A 406 -6.37 25.34 19.75
CA SER A 406 -7.15 25.25 18.50
C SER A 406 -6.79 23.98 17.75
N PHE A 407 -7.75 23.37 17.07
CA PHE A 407 -7.51 22.27 16.14
C PHE A 407 -8.23 22.49 14.81
N THR A 408 -7.80 21.78 13.78
CA THR A 408 -8.51 21.60 12.51
C THR A 408 -8.45 20.12 12.13
N ALA A 409 -9.57 19.54 11.70
CA ALA A 409 -9.65 18.16 11.26
C ALA A 409 -10.26 18.09 9.86
N TYR A 410 -9.70 17.24 9.00
CA TYR A 410 -10.05 17.11 7.60
C TYR A 410 -10.53 15.69 7.34
N ILE A 411 -11.72 15.53 6.78
CA ILE A 411 -12.24 14.20 6.48
C ILE A 411 -13.03 14.16 5.17
N PRO A 412 -12.85 13.14 4.32
CA PRO A 412 -13.67 12.94 3.14
C PRO A 412 -15.16 12.86 3.50
N MET A 413 -15.96 13.69 2.86
CA MET A 413 -17.42 13.72 3.01
C MET A 413 -18.10 12.70 2.11
N LEU A 414 -17.40 11.66 1.69
CA LEU A 414 -17.95 10.59 0.87
C LEU A 414 -18.98 9.82 1.68
N LYS A 415 -20.16 9.60 1.11
CA LYS A 415 -21.17 8.77 1.76
C LYS A 415 -20.74 7.31 1.76
N LYS A 416 -20.89 6.61 2.88
CA LYS A 416 -20.64 5.17 2.97
C LYS A 416 -21.60 4.40 2.04
N PRO A 417 -21.13 3.47 1.21
CA PRO A 417 -21.99 2.53 0.52
C PRO A 417 -22.82 1.73 1.53
N GLY A 418 -24.14 1.93 1.53
CA GLY A 418 -25.08 1.15 2.35
C GLY A 418 -25.28 -0.31 1.86
N ILE A 419 -24.43 -0.78 0.96
CA ILE A 419 -24.52 -2.08 0.31
C ILE A 419 -23.66 -3.07 1.09
N LYS A 420 -24.30 -4.08 1.72
CA LYS A 420 -23.59 -5.23 2.31
C LYS A 420 -22.79 -5.97 1.24
N ASN A 421 -21.60 -6.45 1.61
CA ASN A 421 -20.66 -7.17 0.76
C ASN A 421 -20.25 -6.35 -0.49
N ALA A 422 -19.89 -5.08 -0.28
CA ALA A 422 -19.51 -4.18 -1.37
C ALA A 422 -18.27 -4.67 -2.14
N ALA A 423 -17.40 -5.43 -1.48
CA ALA A 423 -16.21 -6.07 -2.07
C ALA A 423 -16.50 -7.35 -2.87
N ASN A 424 -17.76 -7.80 -2.95
CA ASN A 424 -18.17 -9.01 -3.65
C ASN A 424 -17.33 -10.25 -3.24
N PHE A 425 -17.24 -10.54 -1.94
CA PHE A 425 -16.47 -11.67 -1.43
C PHE A 425 -17.05 -13.02 -1.83
N GLU A 426 -16.19 -13.87 -2.40
CA GLU A 426 -16.42 -15.28 -2.68
C GLU A 426 -15.45 -16.13 -1.85
N ILE A 427 -15.97 -16.96 -0.93
CA ILE A 427 -15.14 -17.84 -0.09
C ILE A 427 -14.86 -19.16 -0.82
N ARG A 428 -13.60 -19.41 -1.19
CA ARG A 428 -13.13 -20.62 -1.89
C ARG A 428 -12.15 -21.47 -1.06
N THR A 429 -12.30 -21.43 0.25
CA THR A 429 -11.50 -22.23 1.19
C THR A 429 -12.39 -22.72 2.32
N GLU A 430 -11.92 -23.74 3.02
CA GLU A 430 -12.51 -24.18 4.27
C GLU A 430 -12.22 -23.19 5.40
N PHE A 431 -13.09 -23.17 6.41
CA PHE A 431 -12.88 -22.39 7.61
C PHE A 431 -11.86 -23.07 8.53
N PRO A 432 -11.05 -22.28 9.28
CA PRO A 432 -10.18 -22.84 10.31
C PRO A 432 -11.00 -23.51 11.42
N GLU A 433 -10.34 -24.36 12.21
CA GLU A 433 -10.94 -24.94 13.40
C GLU A 433 -11.40 -23.84 14.37
N TYR A 434 -12.62 -23.99 14.91
CA TYR A 434 -13.17 -22.98 15.82
C TYR A 434 -12.55 -23.08 17.21
N LEU A 435 -11.72 -22.10 17.55
CA LEU A 435 -11.26 -21.86 18.91
C LEU A 435 -12.27 -20.97 19.64
N LYS A 436 -12.84 -21.48 20.74
CA LYS A 436 -13.81 -20.72 21.57
C LYS A 436 -13.17 -19.58 22.35
N GLU A 437 -11.89 -19.74 22.69
CA GLU A 437 -11.13 -18.84 23.53
C GLU A 437 -9.65 -18.88 23.14
N ALA A 438 -8.97 -17.76 23.28
CA ALA A 438 -7.51 -17.65 23.11
C ALA A 438 -6.96 -16.59 24.06
N ASN A 439 -5.66 -16.65 24.34
CA ASN A 439 -4.99 -15.62 25.14
C ASN A 439 -4.80 -14.35 24.29
N LEU A 440 -4.93 -13.18 24.89
CA LEU A 440 -4.31 -11.98 24.33
C LEU A 440 -2.79 -12.09 24.47
N ILE A 441 -2.05 -11.34 23.67
CA ILE A 441 -0.60 -11.28 23.79
C ILE A 441 -0.12 -9.82 23.80
N ALA A 442 1.03 -9.62 24.42
CA ALA A 442 1.72 -8.34 24.48
C ALA A 442 3.21 -8.56 24.17
N GLU A 443 3.92 -7.50 23.74
CA GLU A 443 5.38 -7.58 23.62
C GLU A 443 5.97 -7.85 24.99
N ARG A 444 6.90 -8.80 25.07
CA ARG A 444 7.73 -9.03 26.26
C ARG A 444 8.37 -7.69 26.64
N GLN A 445 8.35 -7.31 27.91
CA GLN A 445 8.86 -5.99 28.37
C GLN A 445 10.18 -6.09 29.13
N HIS A 446 10.91 -7.20 28.94
CA HIS A 446 12.17 -7.43 29.65
C HIS A 446 13.14 -8.27 28.81
N SER A 447 14.44 -8.01 28.95
CA SER A 447 15.48 -8.78 28.26
C SER A 447 15.50 -10.25 28.70
N LEU A 448 16.32 -11.04 28.01
CA LEU A 448 16.65 -12.40 28.43
C LEU A 448 17.19 -12.43 29.86
N THR A 449 16.73 -13.39 30.64
CA THR A 449 17.29 -13.72 31.94
C THR A 449 18.69 -14.30 31.78
N GLN A 450 19.51 -14.22 32.83
CA GLN A 450 20.85 -14.80 32.84
C GLN A 450 20.85 -16.30 32.49
N SER A 451 19.83 -17.04 32.96
CA SER A 451 19.67 -18.48 32.67
C SER A 451 19.36 -18.76 31.19
N GLU A 452 18.55 -17.91 30.56
CA GLU A 452 18.26 -17.99 29.11
C GLU A 452 19.54 -17.71 28.30
N LEU A 453 20.30 -16.68 28.67
CA LEU A 453 21.58 -16.34 28.01
C LEU A 453 22.60 -17.49 28.12
N GLU A 454 22.77 -18.07 29.31
CA GLU A 454 23.68 -19.21 29.51
C GLU A 454 23.25 -20.45 28.72
N SER A 455 21.94 -20.69 28.60
CA SER A 455 21.39 -21.78 27.79
C SER A 455 21.66 -21.57 26.30
N LEU A 456 21.50 -20.34 25.79
CA LEU A 456 21.83 -20.00 24.40
C LEU A 456 23.32 -20.14 24.12
N MET A 457 24.18 -19.62 25.00
CA MET A 457 25.64 -19.77 24.87
C MET A 457 26.04 -21.25 24.82
N THR A 458 25.47 -22.07 25.68
CA THR A 458 25.71 -23.52 25.71
C THR A 458 25.25 -24.18 24.40
N PHE A 459 24.06 -23.82 23.91
CA PHE A 459 23.53 -24.33 22.65
C PHE A 459 24.42 -24.02 21.44
N PHE A 460 24.91 -22.78 21.35
CA PHE A 460 25.82 -22.35 20.28
C PHE A 460 27.29 -22.77 20.49
N GLY A 461 27.60 -23.44 21.60
CA GLY A 461 28.98 -23.83 21.93
C GLY A 461 29.92 -22.64 22.13
N MET A 462 29.37 -21.52 22.61
CA MET A 462 30.05 -20.25 22.75
C MET A 462 30.71 -20.14 24.13
N GLU A 463 32.02 -19.88 24.14
CA GLU A 463 32.77 -19.57 25.36
C GLU A 463 32.96 -18.06 25.50
N LYS A 464 32.56 -17.50 26.65
CA LYS A 464 32.63 -16.06 26.92
C LYS A 464 34.08 -15.55 26.94
N LYS A 465 34.40 -14.57 26.08
CA LYS A 465 35.64 -13.79 26.10
C LYS A 465 35.47 -12.46 26.83
N SER A 466 34.44 -11.71 26.47
CA SER A 466 34.07 -10.42 27.09
C SER A 466 32.55 -10.22 27.01
N GLN A 467 32.04 -9.26 27.79
CA GLN A 467 30.64 -8.84 27.74
C GLN A 467 30.58 -7.33 27.87
N GLU A 468 29.75 -6.74 27.03
CA GLU A 468 29.30 -5.35 27.04
C GLU A 468 27.80 -5.35 27.43
N GLU A 469 27.15 -4.18 27.45
CA GLU A 469 25.79 -4.01 27.99
C GLU A 469 24.78 -5.00 27.39
N ASP A 470 24.74 -5.12 26.05
CA ASP A 470 23.79 -5.96 25.31
C ASP A 470 24.48 -6.99 24.38
N LEU A 471 25.78 -7.25 24.57
CA LEU A 471 26.61 -8.09 23.69
C LEU A 471 27.56 -8.99 24.48
N ILE A 472 27.58 -10.27 24.14
CA ILE A 472 28.62 -11.23 24.55
C ILE A 472 29.49 -11.54 23.35
N ASN A 473 30.81 -11.49 23.54
CA ASN A 473 31.80 -11.91 22.55
C ASN A 473 32.37 -13.28 22.89
N GLY A 474 32.45 -14.15 21.89
CA GLY A 474 32.99 -15.50 21.97
C GLY A 474 34.52 -15.53 21.82
N THR A 475 35.16 -16.57 22.32
CA THR A 475 36.63 -16.78 22.17
C THR A 475 37.05 -16.99 20.71
N LYS A 476 36.10 -17.40 19.86
CA LYS A 476 36.29 -17.79 18.47
C LYS A 476 35.79 -16.74 17.48
N GLY A 477 35.32 -15.58 17.97
CA GLY A 477 34.76 -14.50 17.16
C GLY A 477 33.26 -14.60 16.91
N GLU A 478 32.55 -15.45 17.66
CA GLU A 478 31.08 -15.44 17.70
C GLU A 478 30.56 -14.24 18.50
N GLU A 479 29.35 -13.81 18.20
CA GLU A 479 28.66 -12.73 18.90
C GLU A 479 27.26 -13.21 19.32
N LEU A 480 26.84 -12.84 20.53
CA LEU A 480 25.47 -13.00 20.99
C LEU A 480 24.97 -11.64 21.48
N HIS A 481 24.11 -11.02 20.69
CA HIS A 481 23.42 -9.77 21.00
C HIS A 481 22.09 -10.10 21.68
N TYR A 482 21.74 -9.38 22.74
CA TYR A 482 20.47 -9.52 23.45
C TYR A 482 19.93 -8.11 23.73
N THR A 483 19.31 -7.52 22.71
CA THR A 483 18.96 -6.10 22.71
C THR A 483 17.69 -5.82 23.50
N SER A 484 17.64 -4.63 24.12
CA SER A 484 16.44 -4.12 24.79
C SER A 484 15.31 -3.66 23.86
N TYR A 485 15.59 -3.39 22.58
CA TYR A 485 14.65 -2.72 21.68
C TYR A 485 13.44 -3.57 21.25
N ASP A 486 13.64 -4.84 20.93
CA ASP A 486 12.59 -5.82 20.55
C ASP A 486 12.54 -7.03 21.50
N TYR A 487 13.34 -6.97 22.56
CA TYR A 487 13.52 -8.03 23.57
C TYR A 487 13.89 -9.40 23.00
N GLY A 488 14.37 -9.40 21.75
CA GLY A 488 14.86 -10.55 21.02
C GLY A 488 16.34 -10.83 21.30
N TRP A 489 16.94 -11.64 20.43
CA TRP A 489 18.36 -11.95 20.49
C TRP A 489 18.90 -12.37 19.13
N LEU A 490 20.17 -12.07 18.89
CA LEU A 490 20.88 -12.37 17.64
C LEU A 490 22.21 -13.07 17.93
N TYR A 491 22.33 -14.29 17.45
CA TYR A 491 23.61 -15.00 17.37
C TYR A 491 24.24 -14.80 15.99
N ARG A 492 25.55 -14.50 15.97
CA ARG A 492 26.39 -14.54 14.77
C ARG A 492 27.55 -15.50 15.00
N GLY A 493 27.67 -16.46 14.08
CA GLY A 493 28.75 -17.43 14.05
C GLY A 493 30.01 -16.89 13.40
N GLN A 494 30.97 -17.78 13.18
CA GLN A 494 32.22 -17.44 12.51
C GLN A 494 32.00 -17.17 11.02
N LYS A 495 32.72 -16.19 10.48
CA LYS A 495 32.79 -16.01 9.03
C LYS A 495 33.58 -17.16 8.40
N HIS A 496 33.03 -17.78 7.37
CA HIS A 496 33.76 -18.70 6.51
C HIS A 496 33.37 -18.54 5.06
N THR A 497 34.20 -19.08 4.17
CA THR A 497 33.97 -19.07 2.73
C THR A 497 33.78 -20.50 2.25
N THR A 498 32.90 -20.69 1.28
CA THR A 498 32.57 -22.01 0.75
C THR A 498 32.20 -21.93 -0.71
N THR A 499 32.53 -22.97 -1.46
CA THR A 499 32.10 -23.18 -2.86
C THR A 499 31.11 -24.33 -2.99
N LYS A 500 30.81 -25.02 -1.88
CA LYS A 500 29.81 -26.09 -1.85
C LYS A 500 28.43 -25.47 -1.72
N GLN A 501 27.46 -26.09 -2.38
CA GLN A 501 26.08 -25.65 -2.35
C GLN A 501 25.15 -26.83 -2.02
N VAL A 502 24.32 -26.66 -1.01
CA VAL A 502 23.16 -27.52 -0.75
C VAL A 502 21.94 -26.98 -1.48
N SER A 503 20.92 -27.81 -1.71
CA SER A 503 19.65 -27.32 -2.26
C SER A 503 18.88 -26.48 -1.23
N GLU A 504 17.92 -25.68 -1.70
CA GLU A 504 17.05 -24.89 -0.83
C GLU A 504 16.24 -25.76 0.13
N GLU A 505 15.72 -26.90 -0.33
CA GLU A 505 14.98 -27.83 0.51
C GLU A 505 15.86 -28.36 1.65
N LYS A 506 17.14 -28.64 1.34
CA LYS A 506 18.09 -29.10 2.34
C LYS A 506 18.44 -28.00 3.33
N ALA A 507 18.57 -26.75 2.88
CA ALA A 507 18.77 -25.59 3.75
C ALA A 507 17.58 -25.39 4.70
N VAL A 508 16.35 -25.51 4.20
CA VAL A 508 15.13 -25.45 5.03
C VAL A 508 15.11 -26.57 6.07
N GLU A 509 15.45 -27.81 5.70
CA GLU A 509 15.55 -28.92 6.65
C GLU A 509 16.57 -28.65 7.77
N ILE A 510 17.75 -28.12 7.42
CA ILE A 510 18.81 -27.78 8.38
C ILE A 510 18.32 -26.67 9.32
N ALA A 511 17.73 -25.60 8.78
CA ALA A 511 17.20 -24.49 9.56
C ALA A 511 16.10 -24.96 10.53
N GLN A 512 15.17 -25.81 10.07
CA GLN A 512 14.15 -26.39 10.93
C GLN A 512 14.73 -27.26 12.06
N ASP A 513 15.76 -28.06 11.78
CA ASP A 513 16.42 -28.88 12.79
C ASP A 513 17.15 -28.03 13.84
N ILE A 514 17.83 -26.96 13.41
CA ILE A 514 18.44 -25.97 14.31
C ILE A 514 17.36 -25.32 15.17
N ALA A 515 16.32 -24.75 14.55
CA ALA A 515 15.26 -24.02 15.23
C ALA A 515 14.60 -24.86 16.35
N LYS A 516 14.29 -26.13 16.07
CA LYS A 516 13.64 -27.05 17.03
C LYS A 516 14.48 -27.37 18.27
N LYS A 517 15.80 -27.18 18.21
CA LYS A 517 16.73 -27.51 19.31
C LYS A 517 17.11 -26.29 20.15
N ILE A 518 16.73 -25.09 19.73
CA ILE A 518 17.01 -23.86 20.47
C ILE A 518 16.26 -23.90 21.81
N PRO A 519 16.95 -23.68 22.95
CA PRO A 519 16.36 -23.85 24.27
C PRO A 519 15.42 -22.71 24.69
N VAL A 520 15.54 -21.54 24.07
CA VAL A 520 14.82 -20.31 24.45
C VAL A 520 13.96 -19.84 23.27
N LEU A 521 12.79 -20.45 23.12
CA LEU A 521 11.78 -20.05 22.15
C LEU A 521 10.54 -19.48 22.86
N PRO A 522 10.01 -18.32 22.44
CA PRO A 522 8.86 -17.70 23.09
C PRO A 522 7.53 -18.36 22.72
N GLY A 523 7.51 -19.22 21.70
CA GLY A 523 6.33 -19.92 21.21
C GLY A 523 6.69 -21.16 20.40
N THR A 524 5.67 -21.82 19.85
CA THR A 524 5.90 -22.95 18.94
C THR A 524 6.28 -22.47 17.54
N LEU A 525 6.96 -23.29 16.76
CA LEU A 525 7.41 -22.92 15.41
C LEU A 525 6.34 -23.24 14.36
N GLY A 526 6.03 -22.26 13.51
CA GLY A 526 5.17 -22.45 12.35
C GLY A 526 5.91 -22.95 11.11
N LYS A 527 5.25 -22.85 9.94
CA LYS A 527 5.82 -23.29 8.67
C LYS A 527 6.96 -22.36 8.24
N PRO A 528 8.10 -22.92 7.75
CA PRO A 528 9.20 -22.09 7.29
C PRO A 528 8.85 -21.37 5.99
N TRP A 529 9.47 -20.20 5.78
CA TRP A 529 9.49 -19.51 4.50
C TRP A 529 10.92 -19.08 4.16
N ILE A 530 11.20 -18.94 2.87
CA ILE A 530 12.49 -18.43 2.40
C ILE A 530 12.35 -16.92 2.24
N TYR A 531 13.27 -16.17 2.85
CA TYR A 531 13.34 -14.73 2.68
C TYR A 531 13.98 -14.43 1.32
N PRO A 532 13.37 -13.59 0.47
CA PRO A 532 13.98 -13.16 -0.78
C PRO A 532 15.07 -12.12 -0.47
N THR A 533 16.21 -12.56 0.07
CA THR A 533 17.37 -11.70 0.20
C THR A 533 18.02 -11.58 -1.17
N GLY A 534 18.22 -10.36 -1.67
CA GLY A 534 18.97 -10.14 -2.92
C GLY A 534 20.46 -10.51 -2.82
N GLU A 535 20.89 -11.13 -1.72
CA GLU A 535 22.27 -11.51 -1.43
C GLU A 535 22.51 -12.96 -1.84
N GLU A 536 23.40 -13.16 -2.81
CA GLU A 536 23.72 -14.48 -3.36
C GLU A 536 24.49 -15.40 -2.39
N GLU A 537 24.91 -14.91 -1.22
CA GLU A 537 25.81 -15.63 -0.30
C GLU A 537 25.09 -16.56 0.70
N PHE A 538 23.82 -16.30 1.01
CA PHE A 538 23.10 -16.99 2.09
C PHE A 538 21.81 -17.65 1.62
N TYR A 539 21.40 -18.70 2.35
CA TYR A 539 20.00 -19.07 2.45
C TYR A 539 19.45 -18.46 3.73
N THR A 540 18.43 -17.62 3.63
CA THR A 540 17.77 -16.99 4.78
C THR A 540 16.38 -17.59 4.94
N ILE A 541 16.17 -18.33 6.03
CA ILE A 541 14.92 -19.06 6.28
C ILE A 541 14.28 -18.50 7.55
N GLY A 542 13.04 -18.04 7.44
CA GLY A 542 12.22 -17.60 8.56
C GLY A 542 11.28 -18.69 9.05
N LEU A 543 10.99 -18.72 10.36
CA LEU A 543 9.93 -19.52 10.97
C LEU A 543 9.14 -18.65 11.95
N PRO A 544 7.81 -18.62 11.89
CA PRO A 544 7.05 -17.73 12.74
C PRO A 544 6.85 -18.36 14.12
N PHE A 545 6.80 -17.52 15.15
CA PHE A 545 6.36 -17.97 16.45
C PHE A 545 4.82 -18.03 16.48
N LEU A 546 4.30 -19.14 16.99
CA LEU A 546 2.88 -19.37 17.19
C LEU A 546 2.59 -19.41 18.69
N TYR A 547 1.68 -18.54 19.10
CA TYR A 547 1.16 -18.43 20.47
C TYR A 547 -0.22 -19.07 20.49
N ASP A 548 -0.40 -20.16 21.25
CA ASP A 548 -1.59 -21.03 21.16
C ASP A 548 -1.91 -21.51 19.74
N GLY A 549 -0.87 -21.70 18.91
CA GLY A 549 -1.01 -22.10 17.50
C GLY A 549 -1.39 -20.96 16.55
N ILE A 550 -1.48 -19.72 17.04
CA ILE A 550 -1.88 -18.53 16.29
C ILE A 550 -0.62 -17.67 16.00
N PRO A 551 -0.36 -17.29 14.74
CA PRO A 551 0.80 -16.46 14.40
C PRO A 551 0.56 -14.97 14.69
N VAL A 552 1.66 -14.23 14.85
CA VAL A 552 1.66 -12.76 14.86
C VAL A 552 2.10 -12.25 13.49
N VAL A 553 1.20 -11.54 12.79
CA VAL A 553 1.42 -11.09 11.42
C VAL A 553 1.41 -9.57 11.35
N THR A 554 2.16 -9.02 10.41
CA THR A 554 1.89 -7.66 9.95
C THR A 554 0.79 -7.70 8.89
N PRO A 555 -0.07 -6.67 8.83
CA PRO A 555 -1.07 -6.58 7.79
C PRO A 555 -0.51 -6.38 6.37
N ASN A 556 0.75 -5.93 6.24
CA ASN A 556 1.43 -5.82 4.95
C ASN A 556 2.09 -7.16 4.56
N TYR A 557 1.97 -7.54 3.29
CA TYR A 557 2.44 -8.81 2.73
C TYR A 557 3.98 -8.95 2.73
N PRO A 558 4.55 -10.16 2.90
CA PRO A 558 4.24 -11.17 3.88
C PRO A 558 5.23 -11.04 5.04
N GLY A 559 4.84 -10.39 6.13
CA GLY A 559 5.68 -10.33 7.33
C GLY A 559 5.02 -11.03 8.51
N TYR A 560 5.77 -11.90 9.18
CA TYR A 560 5.49 -12.24 10.57
C TYR A 560 6.19 -11.22 11.45
N VAL A 561 5.51 -10.67 12.45
CA VAL A 561 6.15 -9.74 13.40
C VAL A 561 7.06 -10.52 14.34
N SER A 562 6.53 -11.62 14.90
CA SER A 562 7.23 -12.49 15.84
C SER A 562 7.73 -13.75 15.14
N HIS A 563 9.05 -13.90 15.04
CA HIS A 563 9.67 -14.97 14.27
C HIS A 563 11.14 -15.21 14.63
N ILE A 564 11.68 -16.31 14.08
CA ILE A 564 13.11 -16.60 14.07
C ILE A 564 13.61 -16.71 12.62
N ILE A 565 14.68 -15.99 12.31
CA ILE A 565 15.40 -16.06 11.04
C ILE A 565 16.70 -16.84 11.25
N ILE A 566 16.94 -17.82 10.40
CA ILE A 566 18.17 -18.61 10.35
C ILE A 566 18.83 -18.36 9.01
N SER A 567 20.03 -17.80 9.06
CA SER A 567 20.87 -17.63 7.86
C SER A 567 21.92 -18.72 7.83
N LEU A 568 21.97 -19.43 6.71
CA LEU A 568 22.95 -20.46 6.41
C LEU A 568 23.81 -20.01 5.24
N TYR A 569 25.11 -20.29 5.29
CA TYR A 569 25.93 -20.25 4.07
C TYR A 569 25.41 -21.26 3.06
N LYS A 570 25.77 -21.10 1.78
CA LYS A 570 25.32 -22.02 0.73
C LYS A 570 25.67 -23.49 0.96
N ASP A 571 26.67 -23.81 1.79
CA ASP A 571 26.99 -25.19 2.17
C ASP A 571 26.15 -25.76 3.32
N GLY A 572 25.21 -24.97 3.87
CA GLY A 572 24.33 -25.34 4.97
C GLY A 572 24.91 -25.06 6.36
N THR A 573 26.11 -24.48 6.45
CA THR A 573 26.70 -24.10 7.74
C THR A 573 26.00 -22.86 8.30
N LEU A 574 25.73 -22.87 9.61
CA LEU A 574 25.05 -21.79 10.31
C LEU A 574 25.89 -20.50 10.29
N TRP A 575 25.30 -19.41 9.80
CA TRP A 575 25.86 -18.06 9.90
C TRP A 575 25.25 -17.29 11.07
N SER A 576 23.93 -17.20 11.12
CA SER A 576 23.26 -16.41 12.15
C SER A 576 21.90 -16.98 12.52
N VAL A 577 21.48 -16.69 13.74
CA VAL A 577 20.12 -16.92 14.23
C VAL A 577 19.62 -15.64 14.86
N ASP A 578 18.54 -15.09 14.33
CA ASP A 578 17.93 -13.82 14.75
C ASP A 578 16.50 -14.10 15.23
N SER A 579 16.25 -13.93 16.51
CA SER A 579 14.98 -14.22 17.17
C SER A 579 14.33 -12.92 17.60
N ARG A 580 13.21 -12.55 16.99
CA ARG A 580 12.64 -11.20 17.08
C ARG A 580 11.28 -11.17 17.74
N MET A 581 11.00 -10.04 18.41
CA MET A 581 9.67 -9.64 18.90
C MET A 581 9.00 -10.76 19.71
N HIS A 582 9.59 -11.11 20.85
CA HIS A 582 9.03 -12.12 21.74
C HIS A 582 7.74 -11.59 22.39
N MET A 583 6.70 -12.40 22.41
CA MET A 583 5.42 -12.06 23.03
C MET A 583 5.17 -12.84 24.32
N GLU A 584 4.35 -12.27 25.19
CA GLU A 584 3.89 -12.88 26.43
C GLU A 584 2.37 -13.08 26.40
N ALA A 585 1.92 -14.22 26.91
CA ALA A 585 0.50 -14.52 27.03
C ALA A 585 -0.13 -13.70 28.16
N GLY A 586 -1.17 -12.95 27.82
CA GLY A 586 -1.99 -12.18 28.72
C GLY A 586 -3.32 -12.86 29.06
N LYS A 587 -4.36 -12.03 29.19
CA LYS A 587 -5.70 -12.49 29.58
C LYS A 587 -6.36 -13.31 28.47
N LYS A 588 -7.08 -14.36 28.85
CA LYS A 588 -7.94 -15.14 27.96
C LYS A 588 -9.24 -14.43 27.60
N VAL A 589 -9.64 -14.49 26.34
CA VAL A 589 -10.85 -13.86 25.79
C VAL A 589 -11.70 -14.85 24.99
N GLU A 590 -13.01 -14.63 24.95
CA GLU A 590 -13.92 -15.40 24.11
C GLU A 590 -13.87 -14.92 22.65
N LEU A 591 -13.96 -15.87 21.73
CA LEU A 591 -13.92 -15.63 20.29
C LEU A 591 -15.25 -15.92 19.62
N ILE A 592 -15.55 -15.12 18.59
CA ILE A 592 -16.59 -15.43 17.61
C ILE A 592 -16.16 -16.61 16.75
N SER A 593 -17.14 -17.33 16.20
CA SER A 593 -16.90 -18.40 15.23
C SER A 593 -16.42 -17.87 13.87
N PRO A 594 -15.73 -18.68 13.07
CA PRO A 594 -15.35 -18.30 11.70
C PRO A 594 -16.57 -17.94 10.82
N GLN A 595 -17.74 -18.53 11.10
CA GLN A 595 -19.01 -18.21 10.43
C GLN A 595 -19.54 -16.83 10.81
N GLU A 596 -19.46 -16.46 12.10
CA GLU A 596 -19.78 -15.10 12.55
C GLU A 596 -18.80 -14.08 11.95
N ALA A 597 -17.50 -14.42 11.88
CA ALA A 597 -16.51 -13.57 11.23
C ALA A 597 -16.81 -13.38 9.73
N LYS A 598 -17.24 -14.42 9.01
CA LYS A 598 -17.73 -14.28 7.64
C LYS A 598 -18.96 -13.36 7.57
N GLN A 599 -19.90 -13.48 8.50
CA GLN A 599 -21.07 -12.60 8.48
C GLN A 599 -20.67 -11.13 8.63
N LYS A 600 -19.76 -10.83 9.56
CA LYS A 600 -19.16 -9.50 9.75
C LYS A 600 -18.42 -9.02 8.50
N LEU A 601 -17.63 -9.88 7.86
CA LEU A 601 -16.97 -9.58 6.58
C LEU A 601 -18.00 -9.15 5.51
N LEU A 602 -19.09 -9.90 5.37
CA LEU A 602 -20.18 -9.61 4.43
C LEU A 602 -21.02 -8.39 4.85
N GLU A 603 -20.93 -7.96 6.10
CA GLU A 603 -21.55 -6.74 6.64
C GLU A 603 -20.62 -5.53 6.57
N ASN A 604 -19.46 -5.68 5.90
CA ASN A 604 -18.43 -4.66 5.75
C ASN A 604 -17.72 -4.27 7.06
N GLU A 605 -17.83 -5.11 8.10
CA GLU A 605 -17.16 -4.93 9.40
C GLU A 605 -15.75 -5.52 9.38
N TYR A 606 -14.85 -4.90 8.61
CA TYR A 606 -13.45 -5.30 8.50
C TYR A 606 -12.54 -4.10 8.22
N ILE A 607 -11.25 -4.29 8.44
CA ILE A 607 -10.18 -3.48 7.84
C ILE A 607 -9.49 -4.34 6.77
N MET A 608 -8.97 -3.73 5.71
CA MET A 608 -8.33 -4.45 4.61
C MET A 608 -7.02 -3.78 4.23
N THR A 609 -6.02 -4.59 3.90
CA THR A 609 -4.85 -4.19 3.11
C THR A 609 -4.96 -4.79 1.72
N ILE A 610 -4.45 -4.06 0.73
CA ILE A 610 -4.29 -4.51 -0.64
C ILE A 610 -2.80 -4.37 -0.92
N ASP A 611 -2.19 -5.44 -1.40
CA ASP A 611 -0.78 -5.42 -1.75
C ASP A 611 -0.54 -4.30 -2.76
N ASP A 612 0.68 -3.76 -2.77
CA ASP A 612 1.05 -2.68 -3.69
C ASP A 612 0.31 -1.34 -3.44
N LEU A 613 -0.52 -1.23 -2.39
CA LEU A 613 -1.15 0.03 -1.98
C LEU A 613 -0.75 0.41 -0.55
N PHE A 614 -0.63 1.70 -0.31
CA PHE A 614 -0.31 2.23 1.02
C PHE A 614 -1.59 2.41 1.87
N GLY A 615 -1.53 1.94 3.11
CA GLY A 615 -2.54 2.19 4.15
C GLY A 615 -3.65 1.15 4.25
N TYR A 616 -4.60 1.40 5.15
CA TYR A 616 -5.75 0.54 5.43
C TYR A 616 -7.04 1.06 4.79
N PHE A 617 -7.88 0.12 4.39
CA PHE A 617 -9.23 0.39 3.90
C PHE A 617 -10.26 -0.17 4.87
N TYR A 618 -11.15 0.69 5.36
CA TYR A 618 -12.32 0.23 6.12
C TYR A 618 -13.33 -0.41 5.17
N GLY A 619 -13.94 -1.51 5.59
CA GLY A 619 -14.79 -2.31 4.70
C GLY A 619 -16.01 -1.57 4.19
N ASP A 620 -16.56 -0.65 4.99
CA ASP A 620 -17.66 0.22 4.60
C ASP A 620 -17.24 1.38 3.68
N ARG A 621 -15.95 1.45 3.31
CA ARG A 621 -15.37 2.35 2.30
C ARG A 621 -14.82 1.58 1.10
N PHE A 622 -14.84 0.24 1.13
CA PHE A 622 -14.23 -0.60 0.11
C PHE A 622 -15.27 -1.31 -0.76
N ALA A 623 -15.06 -1.25 -2.08
CA ALA A 623 -15.83 -1.97 -3.07
C ALA A 623 -14.86 -2.61 -4.08
N ALA A 624 -15.27 -3.71 -4.68
CA ALA A 624 -14.46 -4.37 -5.70
C ALA A 624 -15.38 -5.08 -6.69
N ASP A 625 -14.90 -5.28 -7.92
CA ASP A 625 -15.62 -6.07 -8.91
C ASP A 625 -15.81 -7.51 -8.39
N LYS A 626 -14.77 -8.04 -7.75
CA LYS A 626 -14.77 -9.38 -7.15
C LYS A 626 -13.62 -9.54 -6.14
N SER A 627 -13.88 -10.19 -5.01
CA SER A 627 -12.83 -10.60 -4.07
C SER A 627 -12.91 -12.10 -3.79
N THR A 628 -11.89 -12.87 -4.19
CA THR A 628 -11.83 -14.32 -3.99
C THR A 628 -10.96 -14.64 -2.78
N VAL A 629 -11.56 -15.16 -1.71
CA VAL A 629 -10.82 -15.59 -0.52
C VAL A 629 -10.34 -17.02 -0.71
N THR A 630 -9.02 -17.22 -0.60
CA THR A 630 -8.34 -18.52 -0.74
C THR A 630 -7.72 -19.01 0.55
N LYS A 631 -7.64 -18.17 1.59
CA LYS A 631 -7.14 -18.56 2.92
C LYS A 631 -7.87 -17.80 4.02
N ILE A 632 -8.24 -18.51 5.08
CA ILE A 632 -8.83 -17.95 6.31
C ILE A 632 -8.02 -18.46 7.50
N GLU A 633 -7.56 -17.57 8.35
CA GLU A 633 -6.75 -17.91 9.53
C GLU A 633 -7.05 -16.95 10.68
N LEU A 634 -6.97 -17.46 11.92
CA LEU A 634 -6.94 -16.62 13.11
C LEU A 634 -5.51 -16.12 13.29
N VAL A 635 -5.33 -14.83 13.56
CA VAL A 635 -4.02 -14.18 13.67
C VAL A 635 -4.03 -13.14 14.78
N TYR A 636 -2.84 -12.85 15.31
CA TYR A 636 -2.59 -11.60 16.04
C TYR A 636 -2.08 -10.53 15.08
N ILE A 637 -2.60 -9.32 15.20
CA ILE A 637 -2.04 -8.12 14.57
C ILE A 637 -1.83 -7.05 15.66
N PRO A 638 -0.91 -6.09 15.46
CA PRO A 638 -0.77 -4.95 16.36
C PRO A 638 -2.13 -4.30 16.64
N CYS A 639 -2.41 -3.91 17.90
CA CYS A 639 -3.66 -3.21 18.25
C CYS A 639 -3.86 -1.94 17.40
N HIS A 640 -2.75 -1.35 16.97
CA HIS A 640 -2.68 -0.27 15.99
C HIS A 640 -1.99 -0.79 14.71
N PRO A 641 -2.76 -1.28 13.73
CA PRO A 641 -2.22 -1.86 12.50
C PRO A 641 -1.27 -0.92 11.73
N GLU A 642 -1.44 0.38 11.86
CA GLU A 642 -0.59 1.41 11.23
C GLU A 642 0.84 1.40 11.78
N LEU A 643 1.02 0.85 12.98
CA LEU A 643 2.33 0.61 13.55
C LEU A 643 2.87 -0.76 13.15
N ALA A 644 4.17 -0.80 12.84
CA ALA A 644 4.88 -2.07 12.63
C ALA A 644 4.94 -2.94 13.92
N ARG A 645 4.73 -2.34 15.09
CA ARG A 645 4.81 -2.95 16.43
C ARG A 645 3.83 -2.26 17.39
N SER A 646 3.40 -2.93 18.45
CA SER A 646 2.51 -2.35 19.47
C SER A 646 2.70 -3.11 20.78
N GLU A 647 2.64 -2.43 21.92
CA GLU A 647 2.71 -3.11 23.22
C GLU A 647 1.66 -4.23 23.35
N GLU A 648 0.48 -4.04 22.74
CA GLU A 648 -0.62 -5.00 22.75
C GLU A 648 -1.02 -5.45 21.34
N TYR A 649 -1.47 -6.71 21.23
CA TYR A 649 -1.95 -7.28 19.97
C TYR A 649 -3.40 -7.74 20.10
N THR A 650 -4.12 -7.62 18.98
CA THR A 650 -5.52 -8.00 18.88
C THR A 650 -5.72 -9.24 18.02
N LEU A 651 -6.74 -10.02 18.36
CA LEU A 651 -7.11 -11.24 17.65
C LEU A 651 -8.08 -10.93 16.51
N MET A 652 -7.72 -11.35 15.31
CA MET A 652 -8.46 -11.11 14.08
C MET A 652 -8.57 -12.38 13.25
N TYR A 653 -9.69 -12.56 12.55
CA TYR A 653 -9.76 -13.48 11.42
C TYR A 653 -9.26 -12.76 10.17
N ARG A 654 -8.19 -13.28 9.56
CA ARG A 654 -7.64 -12.81 8.30
C ARG A 654 -8.22 -13.63 7.14
N PHE A 655 -8.92 -12.96 6.24
CA PHE A 655 -9.40 -13.48 4.96
C PHE A 655 -8.48 -12.94 3.86
N SER A 656 -7.73 -13.81 3.18
CA SER A 656 -6.78 -13.40 2.14
C SER A 656 -7.01 -14.12 0.81
N GLY A 657 -6.61 -13.46 -0.27
CA GLY A 657 -6.70 -13.98 -1.63
C GLY A 657 -6.54 -12.87 -2.66
N LYS A 658 -7.28 -12.95 -3.77
CA LYS A 658 -7.18 -12.02 -4.91
C LYS A 658 -8.43 -11.15 -5.02
N THR A 659 -8.25 -9.86 -5.25
CA THR A 659 -9.34 -8.91 -5.54
C THR A 659 -9.16 -8.30 -6.92
N ILE A 660 -10.27 -7.99 -7.59
CA ILE A 660 -10.30 -7.34 -8.90
C ILE A 660 -10.92 -5.96 -8.74
N ILE A 661 -10.15 -4.93 -9.08
CA ILE A 661 -10.53 -3.52 -8.96
C ILE A 661 -10.22 -2.84 -10.29
N SER A 662 -11.25 -2.31 -10.95
CA SER A 662 -11.11 -1.65 -12.27
C SER A 662 -10.40 -2.56 -13.29
N GLY A 663 -10.64 -3.87 -13.23
CA GLY A 663 -10.01 -4.87 -14.09
C GLY A 663 -8.58 -5.29 -13.72
N ASN A 664 -7.98 -4.73 -12.67
CA ASN A 664 -6.66 -5.14 -12.17
C ASN A 664 -6.80 -6.16 -11.04
N GLU A 665 -6.05 -7.27 -11.11
CA GLU A 665 -6.01 -8.27 -10.05
C GLU A 665 -4.88 -7.95 -9.06
N MET A 666 -5.20 -7.91 -7.77
CA MET A 666 -4.29 -7.59 -6.67
C MET A 666 -4.46 -8.59 -5.52
N ASP A 667 -3.41 -8.81 -4.73
CA ASP A 667 -3.52 -9.55 -3.47
C ASP A 667 -4.16 -8.66 -2.40
N PHE A 668 -4.94 -9.27 -1.50
CA PHE A 668 -5.53 -8.55 -0.36
C PHE A 668 -5.56 -9.40 0.91
N ALA A 669 -5.66 -8.72 2.05
CA ALA A 669 -5.99 -9.31 3.34
C ALA A 669 -7.04 -8.46 4.07
N ALA A 670 -8.21 -9.05 4.35
CA ALA A 670 -9.26 -8.45 5.18
C ALA A 670 -9.21 -9.02 6.60
N PHE A 671 -9.30 -8.18 7.62
CA PHE A 671 -9.21 -8.52 9.03
C PHE A 671 -10.51 -8.19 9.73
N VAL A 672 -11.13 -9.20 10.34
CA VAL A 672 -12.36 -9.08 11.13
C VAL A 672 -12.03 -9.36 12.59
N LYS A 673 -12.48 -8.48 13.49
CA LYS A 673 -12.28 -8.66 14.94
C LYS A 673 -12.83 -10.01 15.41
N ALA A 674 -11.97 -10.82 16.00
CA ALA A 674 -12.34 -12.17 16.45
C ALA A 674 -12.90 -12.17 17.88
N GLN A 675 -12.64 -11.13 18.66
CA GLN A 675 -13.12 -11.00 20.05
C GLN A 675 -14.62 -10.68 20.09
N LYS A 676 -15.34 -11.31 21.02
CA LYS A 676 -16.76 -11.03 21.27
C LYS A 676 -17.04 -9.67 21.91
#